data_AF-A0A0B3AP59-F1
#
_entry.id   AF-A0A0B3AP59-F1
#
_cell.length_a   1.000
_cell.length_b   1.000
_cell.length_c   1.000
_cell.angle_alpha   90.00
_cell.angle_beta   90.00
_cell.angle_gamma   90.00
#
_symmetry.space_group_name_H-M   'P 1'
#
loop_
_entity.id
_entity.type
_entity.pdbx_description
1 polymer ?
#
loop_
_entity_poly.entity_id
_entity_poly.type
_entity_poly.pdbx_seq_one_letter_code
_entity_poly.pdbx_strand_id
1 'polypeptide(L)'
;MILSLFPSKLFSNKKGISKINLLKPEDKTWAQRNIPTFLSAGKWTGEKGGAAKDWVSEKFAKHQASRQTRIQEREAESAQRMASAVERSMSQPPSLGLLFLLFLIFHFFDAATNYQFGGMRITLHVTFAIIVWFVLGLYNVDQRTRAHAFTIAGITILLPFILHNFVFPLLAKIGVINPSSISDAVGIFMIFFPLWLFYFLAIPHKKGWADSLAFLFYFILAILYIPGFVLSAAEKSGVDVTKLASMYGIPAGGAGPEGTAGIPGLPGTSAPPTSYNSFEVATESTKALITRARQSIAVIPDKIEELFYMQVKEAAGDYYIGQVEQNKDQPLGVYIENLKSAAPSFYEDEAVTVWGTVRARTLDSDKEVNISLSCYSPVVGEQFVKGLTNASFLFRTDSYMKAYFMEKNTMRSLHRQGIDPLRQYGIFEKQPIAIFTNGPAHIGMKTTESEFGALVPVDQETNFRFGLTLSNRWEGEILKVNQLFIKLPPGAAFDTNTCDFVPEEIDCRNLGDAQEASSLCDPQDTSQIVYRVGKASERDDMLRVTKRGLDRLFAIDKFVTLTCKVKVTSPDALLGVTPLATHYFKVTTIYDYMLRKTMAVSRKRVPEFRGPFAQPPVVTTPEAVDEAYQPSEPGVPRAIRELAVSPTACIGLGQFCGGTAKGYPDLFPRLRPCCVKVDTESYICEQERRSCGNSLWCATGGYTCSADPGDPNYDSRFNPENSIKALARLHASNFKRFSDYAARNEFAIASYNAGSAPVRLAVEAAKQEGVDNPTWSQVYAKMTPELFQRSSSTYSSEYFTKNNNENLRKKIAGLGPYVEHIMNYANYAHQILYPPEPVS
;
A
#
# COMPACT_ATOMS: atom_id res chain seq x y z
N MET A 1 -21.89 -18.09 24.31
CA MET A 1 -22.32 -19.46 24.64
C MET A 1 -22.01 -20.48 23.53
N ILE A 2 -22.07 -20.13 22.23
CA ILE A 2 -21.65 -21.03 21.12
C ILE A 2 -20.12 -21.05 20.90
N LEU A 3 -19.39 -20.02 21.36
CA LEU A 3 -17.92 -19.94 21.24
C LEU A 3 -17.13 -20.82 22.23
N SER A 4 -17.77 -21.56 23.13
CA SER A 4 -17.10 -22.41 24.11
C SER A 4 -17.00 -23.90 23.72
N LEU A 5 -17.31 -24.28 22.48
CA LEU A 5 -17.36 -25.67 22.03
C LEU A 5 -16.24 -26.10 21.05
N PHE A 6 -15.20 -25.28 20.82
CA PHE A 6 -14.04 -25.70 20.01
C PHE A 6 -12.83 -26.04 20.89
N PRO A 7 -12.27 -27.26 20.82
CA PRO A 7 -11.11 -27.65 21.60
C PRO A 7 -9.83 -26.99 21.04
N SER A 8 -9.13 -26.25 21.90
CA SER A 8 -7.89 -25.49 21.67
C SER A 8 -6.62 -26.33 21.46
N LYS A 9 -6.73 -27.59 21.02
CA LYS A 9 -5.59 -28.55 20.98
C LYS A 9 -5.01 -28.88 19.60
N LEU A 10 -5.42 -28.20 18.52
CA LEU A 10 -4.89 -28.46 17.17
C LEU A 10 -3.68 -27.60 16.75
N PHE A 11 -3.20 -26.66 17.58
CA PHE A 11 -2.04 -25.80 17.27
C PHE A 11 -0.90 -25.89 18.30
N SER A 12 -0.62 -27.09 18.81
CA SER A 12 0.59 -27.34 19.61
C SER A 12 1.21 -28.67 19.24
N ASN A 13 1.91 -28.70 18.10
CA ASN A 13 2.98 -29.68 17.92
C ASN A 13 4.21 -29.02 17.27
N LYS A 14 5.08 -28.50 18.13
CA LYS A 14 6.34 -27.79 17.81
C LYS A 14 7.52 -28.73 17.51
N LYS A 15 7.28 -29.94 16.98
CA LYS A 15 8.35 -30.88 16.61
C LYS A 15 8.00 -31.54 15.27
N GLY A 16 8.50 -30.98 14.17
CA GLY A 16 8.31 -31.58 12.85
C GLY A 16 8.68 -30.74 11.63
N ILE A 17 9.09 -29.49 11.77
CA ILE A 17 9.55 -28.66 10.65
C ILE A 17 11.03 -28.32 10.86
N SER A 18 11.88 -29.35 10.75
CA SER A 18 13.30 -29.16 10.45
C SER A 18 13.60 -30.06 9.26
N LYS A 19 13.98 -29.46 8.12
CA LYS A 19 14.21 -30.06 6.79
C LYS A 19 13.03 -29.99 5.83
N ILE A 20 12.69 -28.79 5.39
CA ILE A 20 12.24 -28.59 3.99
C ILE A 20 13.25 -27.61 3.37
N ASN A 21 14.10 -28.13 2.49
CA ASN A 21 15.00 -27.33 1.66
C ASN A 21 14.16 -26.60 0.61
N LEU A 22 13.68 -25.41 0.95
CA LEU A 22 13.13 -24.46 -0.01
C LEU A 22 14.26 -23.59 -0.56
N LEU A 23 15.04 -24.16 -1.48
CA LEU A 23 15.84 -23.39 -2.41
C LEU A 23 15.54 -23.89 -3.81
N LYS A 24 15.09 -23.00 -4.70
CA LYS A 24 15.02 -23.31 -6.12
C LYS A 24 16.45 -23.47 -6.67
N PRO A 25 16.69 -24.39 -7.63
CA PRO A 25 18.03 -24.66 -8.16
C PRO A 25 18.75 -23.42 -8.73
N GLU A 26 17.99 -22.44 -9.20
CA GLU A 26 18.47 -21.21 -9.83
C GLU A 26 19.21 -20.26 -8.86
N ASP A 27 18.84 -20.20 -7.58
CA ASP A 27 19.48 -19.33 -6.58
C ASP A 27 20.87 -19.83 -6.14
N LYS A 28 21.14 -21.13 -6.24
CA LYS A 28 22.47 -21.71 -5.97
C LYS A 28 23.51 -21.28 -7.00
N THR A 29 23.08 -21.02 -8.23
CA THR A 29 23.99 -20.69 -9.34
C THR A 29 24.47 -19.24 -9.32
N TRP A 30 23.76 -18.34 -8.63
CA TRP A 30 24.20 -16.94 -8.45
C TRP A 30 25.27 -16.83 -7.35
N ALA A 31 25.08 -17.53 -6.22
CA ALA A 31 26.06 -17.55 -5.13
C ALA A 31 27.37 -18.26 -5.53
N GLN A 32 27.30 -19.35 -6.31
CA GLN A 32 28.49 -20.03 -6.81
C GLN A 32 29.27 -19.21 -7.86
N ARG A 33 28.62 -18.30 -8.60
CA ARG A 33 29.27 -17.49 -9.64
C ARG A 33 29.95 -16.22 -9.12
N ASN A 34 29.47 -15.61 -8.04
CA ASN A 34 29.91 -14.27 -7.64
C ASN A 34 30.82 -14.20 -6.41
N ILE A 35 30.90 -15.27 -5.61
CA ILE A 35 31.78 -15.34 -4.44
C ILE A 35 33.28 -15.41 -4.82
N PRO A 36 33.71 -16.08 -5.91
CA PRO A 36 35.12 -16.07 -6.33
C PRO A 36 35.61 -14.70 -6.82
N THR A 37 34.71 -13.87 -7.37
CA THR A 37 35.03 -12.54 -7.91
C THR A 37 35.33 -11.52 -6.80
N PHE A 38 34.72 -11.68 -5.62
CA PHE A 38 34.99 -10.84 -4.45
C PHE A 38 36.28 -11.24 -3.71
N LEU A 39 36.70 -12.50 -3.82
CA LEU A 39 37.89 -13.02 -3.13
C LEU A 39 39.17 -12.96 -3.97
N SER A 40 39.08 -12.67 -5.27
CA SER A 40 40.23 -12.52 -6.17
C SER A 40 40.80 -11.10 -6.23
N ALA A 41 40.10 -10.10 -5.68
CA ALA A 41 40.56 -8.72 -5.56
C ALA A 41 41.22 -8.45 -4.20
N GLY A 42 42.44 -8.97 -4.00
CA GLY A 42 43.31 -8.63 -2.88
C GLY A 42 43.78 -9.85 -2.08
N LYS A 43 45.09 -10.12 -2.10
CA LYS A 43 45.74 -11.11 -1.23
C LYS A 43 45.61 -10.69 0.24
N TRP A 44 44.55 -11.14 0.91
CA TRP A 44 44.45 -11.10 2.37
C TRP A 44 44.69 -12.51 2.91
N THR A 45 45.95 -12.83 3.20
CA THR A 45 46.32 -14.05 3.95
C THR A 45 46.68 -13.67 5.39
N GLY A 46 46.02 -14.29 6.37
CA GLY A 46 46.23 -14.08 7.82
C GLY A 46 44.95 -13.73 8.58
N GLU A 47 45.06 -13.45 9.89
CA GLU A 47 43.94 -13.12 10.81
C GLU A 47 42.95 -12.09 10.26
N LYS A 48 43.42 -11.13 9.46
CA LYS A 48 42.59 -10.08 8.84
C LYS A 48 41.60 -10.62 7.78
N GLY A 49 41.89 -11.77 7.16
CA GLY A 49 40.97 -12.46 6.23
C GLY A 49 39.82 -13.18 6.95
N GLY A 50 40.04 -13.62 8.20
CA GLY A 50 38.99 -14.18 9.05
C GLY A 50 37.97 -13.12 9.45
N ALA A 51 38.43 -11.97 9.94
CA ALA A 51 37.57 -10.86 10.34
C ALA A 51 36.69 -10.32 9.18
N ALA A 52 37.22 -10.26 7.96
CA ALA A 52 36.45 -9.83 6.79
C ALA A 52 35.35 -10.85 6.41
N LYS A 53 35.64 -12.16 6.51
CA LYS A 53 34.67 -13.23 6.24
C LYS A 53 33.55 -13.25 7.28
N ASP A 54 33.89 -13.01 8.55
CA ASP A 54 32.94 -12.95 9.64
C ASP A 54 32.05 -11.70 9.53
N TRP A 55 32.62 -10.54 9.17
CA TRP A 55 31.88 -9.30 8.93
C TRP A 55 30.88 -9.42 7.76
N VAL A 56 31.28 -10.04 6.64
CA VAL A 56 30.38 -10.29 5.49
C VAL A 56 29.27 -11.26 5.87
N SER A 57 29.58 -12.32 6.61
CA SER A 57 28.60 -13.30 7.07
C SER A 57 27.58 -12.68 8.04
N GLU A 58 28.04 -11.81 8.95
CA GLU A 58 27.17 -11.07 9.87
C GLU A 58 26.25 -10.09 9.13
N LYS A 59 26.78 -9.34 8.15
CA LYS A 59 25.98 -8.42 7.34
C LYS A 59 24.94 -9.15 6.48
N PHE A 60 25.29 -10.30 5.92
CA PHE A 60 24.37 -11.13 5.15
C PHE A 60 23.25 -11.71 6.03
N ALA A 61 23.59 -12.18 7.23
CA ALA A 61 22.62 -12.67 8.20
C ALA A 61 21.64 -11.56 8.66
N LYS A 62 22.13 -10.35 8.94
CA LYS A 62 21.28 -9.18 9.26
C LYS A 62 20.37 -8.80 8.11
N HIS A 63 20.84 -8.90 6.86
CA HIS A 63 20.04 -8.61 5.68
C HIS A 63 18.93 -9.66 5.46
N GLN A 64 19.23 -10.95 5.66
CA GLN A 64 18.24 -12.03 5.60
C GLN A 64 17.19 -11.91 6.71
N ALA A 65 17.60 -11.58 7.94
CA ALA A 65 16.67 -11.34 9.05
C ALA A 65 15.72 -10.18 8.75
N SER A 66 16.24 -9.04 8.27
CA SER A 66 15.43 -7.88 7.87
C SER A 66 14.44 -8.21 6.74
N ARG A 67 14.82 -9.09 5.81
CA ARG A 67 13.95 -9.53 4.71
C ARG A 67 12.85 -10.46 5.20
N GLN A 68 13.13 -11.37 6.14
CA GLN A 68 12.13 -12.23 6.75
C GLN A 68 11.12 -11.44 7.58
N THR A 69 11.57 -10.45 8.37
CA THR A 69 10.67 -9.56 9.12
C THR A 69 9.70 -8.82 8.18
N ARG A 70 10.20 -8.29 7.06
CA ARG A 70 9.34 -7.60 6.06
C ARG A 70 8.34 -8.52 5.36
N ILE A 71 8.66 -9.81 5.20
CA ILE A 71 7.72 -10.81 4.65
C ILE A 71 6.63 -11.11 5.68
N GLN A 72 7.01 -11.32 6.95
CA GLN A 72 6.06 -11.56 8.05
C GLN A 72 5.11 -10.36 8.28
N GLU A 73 5.61 -9.12 8.20
CA GLU A 73 4.79 -7.91 8.28
C GLU A 73 3.78 -7.82 7.13
N ARG A 74 4.18 -8.17 5.90
CA ARG A 74 3.27 -8.19 4.73
C ARG A 74 2.22 -9.30 4.83
N GLU A 75 2.58 -10.47 5.34
CA GLU A 75 1.63 -11.56 5.59
C GLU A 75 0.63 -11.19 6.70
N ALA A 76 1.08 -10.53 7.77
CA ALA A 76 0.22 -10.02 8.83
C ALA A 76 -0.74 -8.92 8.31
N GLU A 77 -0.25 -8.00 7.48
CA GLU A 77 -1.08 -6.95 6.86
C GLU A 77 -2.11 -7.56 5.88
N SER A 78 -1.72 -8.58 5.10
CA SER A 78 -2.64 -9.33 4.22
C SER A 78 -3.71 -10.08 5.02
N ALA A 79 -3.34 -10.70 6.15
CA ALA A 79 -4.29 -11.36 7.04
C ALA A 79 -5.26 -10.36 7.69
N GLN A 80 -4.79 -9.17 8.07
CA GLN A 80 -5.62 -8.10 8.64
C GLN A 80 -6.57 -7.50 7.59
N ARG A 81 -6.12 -7.36 6.33
CA ARG A 81 -6.97 -6.98 5.19
C ARG A 81 -8.03 -8.03 4.89
N MET A 82 -7.69 -9.32 5.00
CA MET A 82 -8.65 -10.42 4.84
C MET A 82 -9.68 -10.43 5.98
N ALA A 83 -9.24 -10.26 7.23
CA ALA A 83 -10.13 -10.17 8.38
C ALA A 83 -11.12 -8.99 8.28
N SER A 84 -10.66 -7.81 7.87
CA SER A 84 -11.50 -6.62 7.68
C SER A 84 -12.38 -6.68 6.42
N ALA A 85 -12.06 -7.51 5.43
CA ALA A 85 -12.94 -7.83 4.31
C ALA A 85 -14.05 -8.80 4.73
N VAL A 86 -13.73 -9.80 5.56
CA VAL A 86 -14.70 -10.72 6.17
C VAL A 86 -15.65 -9.96 7.10
N GLU A 87 -15.14 -9.08 7.97
CA GLU A 87 -15.94 -8.25 8.87
C GLU A 87 -16.90 -7.33 8.10
N ARG A 88 -16.43 -6.69 7.02
CA ARG A 88 -17.29 -5.91 6.11
C ARG A 88 -18.32 -6.76 5.39
N SER A 89 -17.98 -7.99 4.98
CA SER A 89 -18.94 -8.93 4.41
C SER A 89 -19.98 -9.40 5.42
N MET A 90 -19.65 -9.45 6.71
CA MET A 90 -20.56 -9.79 7.80
C MET A 90 -21.46 -8.61 8.23
N SER A 91 -21.09 -7.37 7.87
CA SER A 91 -21.88 -6.15 8.13
C SER A 91 -22.95 -5.86 7.07
N GLN A 92 -22.95 -6.59 5.95
CA GLN A 92 -24.01 -6.54 4.95
C GLN A 92 -25.09 -7.60 5.26
N PRO A 93 -26.36 -7.41 4.86
CA PRO A 93 -27.40 -8.42 5.09
C PRO A 93 -26.90 -9.78 4.60
N PRO A 94 -27.11 -10.87 5.38
CA PRO A 94 -26.61 -12.18 5.01
C PRO A 94 -27.09 -12.48 3.59
N SER A 95 -26.14 -12.64 2.67
CA SER A 95 -26.47 -12.96 1.29
C SER A 95 -27.28 -14.26 1.29
N LEU A 96 -28.21 -14.40 0.34
CA LEU A 96 -28.96 -15.65 0.16
C LEU A 96 -28.03 -16.88 0.13
N GLY A 97 -26.77 -16.70 -0.30
CA GLY A 97 -25.73 -17.72 -0.28
C GLY A 97 -25.35 -18.21 1.12
N LEU A 98 -25.27 -17.33 2.13
CA LEU A 98 -24.97 -17.76 3.51
C LEU A 98 -26.12 -18.57 4.12
N LEU A 99 -27.37 -18.14 3.89
CA LEU A 99 -28.55 -18.89 4.31
C LEU A 99 -28.60 -20.26 3.63
N PHE A 100 -28.34 -20.31 2.33
CA PHE A 100 -28.24 -21.57 1.57
C PHE A 100 -27.16 -22.49 2.13
N LEU A 101 -25.96 -21.95 2.46
CA LEU A 101 -24.85 -22.74 2.99
C LEU A 101 -25.15 -23.30 4.38
N LEU A 102 -25.85 -22.55 5.23
CA LEU A 102 -26.33 -23.03 6.52
C LEU A 102 -27.38 -24.14 6.37
N PHE A 103 -28.34 -23.99 5.44
CA PHE A 103 -29.30 -25.06 5.13
C PHE A 103 -28.62 -26.32 4.61
N LEU A 104 -27.59 -26.16 3.76
CA LEU A 104 -26.81 -27.27 3.22
C LEU A 104 -26.05 -28.02 4.34
N ILE A 105 -25.46 -27.29 5.30
CA ILE A 105 -24.78 -27.89 6.46
C ILE A 105 -25.77 -28.71 7.31
N PHE A 106 -26.98 -28.19 7.53
CA PHE A 106 -28.03 -28.95 8.23
C PHE A 106 -28.43 -30.22 7.48
N HIS A 107 -28.50 -30.19 6.15
CA HIS A 107 -28.78 -31.39 5.35
C HIS A 107 -27.66 -32.43 5.42
N PHE A 108 -26.40 -31.99 5.45
CA PHE A 108 -25.28 -32.91 5.69
C PHE A 108 -25.31 -33.50 7.10
N PHE A 109 -25.73 -32.73 8.11
CA PHE A 109 -25.92 -33.24 9.47
C PHE A 109 -27.04 -34.29 9.54
N ASP A 110 -28.16 -34.06 8.86
CA ASP A 110 -29.28 -35.00 8.77
C ASP A 110 -28.87 -36.31 8.07
N ALA A 111 -28.13 -36.20 6.96
CA ALA A 111 -27.58 -37.37 6.27
C ALA A 111 -26.55 -38.12 7.13
N ALA A 112 -25.68 -37.41 7.84
CA ALA A 112 -24.65 -38.01 8.70
C ALA A 112 -25.24 -38.72 9.94
N THR A 113 -26.41 -38.29 10.40
CA THR A 113 -27.10 -38.89 11.56
C THR A 113 -28.12 -39.95 11.18
N ASN A 114 -28.21 -40.30 9.89
CA ASN A 114 -29.18 -41.24 9.33
C ASN A 114 -30.61 -40.97 9.83
N TYR A 115 -30.93 -39.68 9.99
CA TYR A 115 -32.24 -39.18 10.43
C TYR A 115 -32.74 -39.69 11.81
N GLN A 116 -31.86 -40.23 12.68
CA GLN A 116 -32.28 -40.90 13.93
C GLN A 116 -32.86 -39.97 15.02
N PHE A 117 -32.70 -38.66 14.91
CA PHE A 117 -33.09 -37.70 15.96
C PHE A 117 -34.27 -36.80 15.55
N GLY A 118 -35.41 -37.41 15.20
CA GLY A 118 -36.58 -36.70 14.68
C GLY A 118 -37.10 -35.55 15.57
N GLY A 119 -37.11 -35.72 16.90
CA GLY A 119 -37.56 -34.67 17.83
C GLY A 119 -36.62 -33.46 17.89
N MET A 120 -35.30 -33.70 17.94
CA MET A 120 -34.28 -32.63 17.93
C MET A 120 -34.29 -31.88 16.59
N ARG A 121 -34.53 -32.60 15.49
CA ARG A 121 -34.63 -32.05 14.14
C ARG A 121 -35.75 -31.03 14.01
N ILE A 122 -36.95 -31.37 14.51
CA ILE A 122 -38.11 -30.46 14.49
C ILE A 122 -37.79 -29.20 15.30
N THR A 123 -37.22 -29.36 16.50
CA THR A 123 -36.85 -28.23 17.34
C THR A 123 -35.83 -27.32 16.66
N LEU A 124 -34.80 -27.86 16.00
CA LEU A 124 -33.79 -27.08 15.28
C LEU A 124 -34.37 -26.34 14.07
N HIS A 125 -35.20 -27.01 13.25
CA HIS A 125 -35.81 -26.39 12.08
C HIS A 125 -36.78 -25.27 12.46
N VAL A 126 -37.62 -25.49 13.48
CA VAL A 126 -38.54 -24.47 13.99
C VAL A 126 -37.77 -23.30 14.61
N THR A 127 -36.72 -23.58 15.40
CA THR A 127 -35.89 -22.54 16.00
C THR A 127 -35.19 -21.70 14.93
N PHE A 128 -34.63 -22.32 13.89
CA PHE A 128 -33.96 -21.62 12.80
C PHE A 128 -34.95 -20.82 11.95
N ALA A 129 -36.15 -21.37 11.69
CA ALA A 129 -37.22 -20.65 11.01
C ALA A 129 -37.60 -19.37 11.78
N ILE A 130 -37.75 -19.45 13.11
CA ILE A 130 -38.05 -18.31 13.97
C ILE A 130 -36.90 -17.29 13.94
N ILE A 131 -35.64 -17.72 14.00
CA ILE A 131 -34.46 -16.84 13.92
C ILE A 131 -34.43 -16.10 12.58
N VAL A 132 -34.61 -16.80 11.45
CA VAL A 132 -34.64 -16.19 10.12
C VAL A 132 -35.82 -15.21 10.00
N TRP A 133 -36.98 -15.57 10.55
CA TRP A 133 -38.16 -14.72 10.58
C TRP A 133 -37.92 -13.43 11.36
N PHE A 134 -37.27 -13.53 12.53
CA PHE A 134 -36.93 -12.39 13.39
C PHE A 134 -35.85 -11.50 12.76
N VAL A 135 -34.81 -12.08 12.16
CA VAL A 135 -33.74 -11.35 11.47
C VAL A 135 -34.30 -10.61 10.25
N LEU A 136 -35.14 -11.24 9.43
CA LEU A 136 -35.76 -10.58 8.27
C LEU A 136 -36.80 -9.54 8.67
N GLY A 137 -37.46 -9.71 9.82
CA GLY A 137 -38.43 -8.75 10.36
C GLY A 137 -37.80 -7.49 10.97
N LEU A 138 -36.62 -7.63 11.60
CA LEU A 138 -35.91 -6.51 12.24
C LEU A 138 -35.12 -5.64 11.27
N TYR A 139 -34.72 -6.17 10.10
CA TYR A 139 -34.02 -5.40 9.10
C TYR A 139 -34.99 -4.64 8.18
N ASN A 140 -34.63 -3.40 7.85
CA ASN A 140 -35.40 -2.48 6.99
C ASN A 140 -35.35 -2.90 5.50
N VAL A 141 -35.67 -4.15 5.22
CA VAL A 141 -35.69 -4.72 3.87
C VAL A 141 -36.99 -4.28 3.16
N ASP A 142 -36.93 -3.93 1.89
CA ASP A 142 -38.11 -3.59 1.08
C ASP A 142 -39.21 -4.68 1.16
N GLN A 143 -40.48 -4.26 1.13
CA GLN A 143 -41.64 -5.15 1.31
C GLN A 143 -41.69 -6.29 0.28
N ARG A 144 -41.25 -6.03 -0.95
CA ARG A 144 -41.26 -7.05 -2.01
C ARG A 144 -40.27 -8.17 -1.71
N THR A 145 -39.09 -7.81 -1.23
CA THR A 145 -38.04 -8.78 -0.86
C THR A 145 -38.45 -9.56 0.40
N ARG A 146 -39.11 -8.91 1.37
CA ARG A 146 -39.73 -9.61 2.51
C ARG A 146 -40.77 -10.63 2.07
N ALA A 147 -41.69 -10.27 1.18
CA ALA A 147 -42.70 -11.20 0.68
C ALA A 147 -42.08 -12.41 -0.02
N HIS A 148 -41.11 -12.22 -0.91
CA HIS A 148 -40.41 -13.33 -1.58
C HIS A 148 -39.65 -14.21 -0.60
N ALA A 149 -38.96 -13.64 0.38
CA ALA A 149 -38.24 -14.41 1.39
C ALA A 149 -39.20 -15.23 2.27
N PHE A 150 -40.36 -14.68 2.65
CA PHE A 150 -41.38 -15.41 3.42
C PHE A 150 -42.02 -16.52 2.60
N THR A 151 -42.32 -16.30 1.33
CA THR A 151 -42.87 -17.35 0.45
C THR A 151 -41.86 -18.47 0.25
N ILE A 152 -40.59 -18.15 0.00
CA ILE A 152 -39.53 -19.15 -0.16
C ILE A 152 -39.32 -19.93 1.15
N ALA A 153 -39.17 -19.25 2.29
CA ALA A 153 -39.01 -19.90 3.59
C ALA A 153 -40.23 -20.77 3.95
N GLY A 154 -41.45 -20.28 3.71
CA GLY A 154 -42.68 -21.03 3.94
C GLY A 154 -42.76 -22.30 3.08
N ILE A 155 -42.47 -22.21 1.78
CA ILE A 155 -42.52 -23.37 0.88
C ILE A 155 -41.38 -24.35 1.22
N THR A 156 -40.16 -23.86 1.46
CA THR A 156 -38.97 -24.70 1.77
C THR A 156 -39.10 -25.49 3.06
N ILE A 157 -39.84 -24.98 4.05
CA ILE A 157 -39.98 -25.64 5.35
C ILE A 157 -41.29 -26.44 5.44
N LEU A 158 -42.41 -25.86 4.97
CA LEU A 158 -43.74 -26.44 5.16
C LEU A 158 -44.04 -27.56 4.15
N LEU A 159 -43.58 -27.43 2.90
CA LEU A 159 -43.88 -28.41 1.85
C LEU A 159 -43.21 -29.78 2.12
N PRO A 160 -41.91 -29.86 2.48
CA PRO A 160 -41.30 -31.11 2.90
C PRO A 160 -41.98 -31.75 4.11
N PHE A 161 -42.38 -30.92 5.09
CA PHE A 161 -43.07 -31.37 6.28
C PHE A 161 -44.43 -31.99 5.95
N ILE A 162 -45.22 -31.34 5.10
CA ILE A 162 -46.53 -31.84 4.66
C ILE A 162 -46.38 -33.12 3.84
N LEU A 163 -45.44 -33.14 2.89
CA LEU A 163 -45.20 -34.30 2.03
C LEU A 163 -44.79 -35.52 2.86
N HIS A 164 -43.85 -35.35 3.80
CA HIS A 164 -43.29 -36.44 4.57
C HIS A 164 -44.24 -36.97 5.66
N ASN A 165 -44.96 -36.09 6.37
CA ASN A 165 -45.77 -36.51 7.52
C ASN A 165 -47.22 -36.84 7.16
N PHE A 166 -47.74 -36.31 6.03
CA PHE A 166 -49.15 -36.47 5.68
C PHE A 166 -49.33 -37.15 4.33
N VAL A 167 -48.64 -36.67 3.27
CA VAL A 167 -48.90 -37.15 1.91
C VAL A 167 -48.34 -38.55 1.68
N PHE A 168 -47.07 -38.82 2.00
CA PHE A 168 -46.51 -40.16 1.77
C PHE A 168 -47.12 -41.25 2.65
N PRO A 169 -47.42 -41.02 3.95
CA PRO A 169 -48.15 -42.00 4.74
C PRO A 169 -49.54 -42.28 4.18
N LEU A 170 -50.24 -41.25 3.67
CA LEU A 170 -51.54 -41.41 3.02
C LEU A 170 -51.42 -42.23 1.73
N LEU A 171 -50.49 -41.86 0.84
CA LEU A 171 -50.22 -42.55 -0.42
C LEU A 171 -49.77 -44.01 -0.21
N ALA A 172 -49.00 -44.28 0.84
CA ALA A 172 -48.63 -45.64 1.24
C ALA A 172 -49.85 -46.43 1.75
N LYS A 173 -50.71 -45.79 2.55
CA LYS A 173 -51.92 -46.42 3.09
C LYS A 173 -52.94 -46.78 2.01
N ILE A 174 -53.00 -46.03 0.91
CA ILE A 174 -53.85 -46.33 -0.25
C ILE A 174 -53.16 -47.23 -1.29
N GLY A 175 -51.97 -47.78 -0.97
CA GLY A 175 -51.25 -48.74 -1.81
C GLY A 175 -50.62 -48.15 -3.07
N VAL A 176 -50.55 -46.82 -3.19
CA VAL A 176 -49.96 -46.14 -4.36
C VAL A 176 -48.43 -46.22 -4.34
N ILE A 177 -47.83 -46.27 -3.16
CA ILE A 177 -46.38 -46.44 -2.97
C ILE A 177 -46.12 -47.51 -1.93
N ASN A 178 -45.16 -48.40 -2.23
CA ASN A 178 -44.73 -49.43 -1.29
C ASN A 178 -43.64 -48.84 -0.37
N PRO A 179 -43.89 -48.69 0.95
CA PRO A 179 -42.96 -47.99 1.84
C PRO A 179 -41.59 -48.67 1.97
N SER A 180 -41.45 -49.94 1.61
CA SER A 180 -40.17 -50.66 1.62
C SER A 180 -39.32 -50.46 0.36
N SER A 181 -39.87 -49.87 -0.72
CA SER A 181 -39.15 -49.70 -2.00
C SER A 181 -38.64 -48.29 -2.27
N ILE A 182 -39.02 -47.31 -1.44
CA ILE A 182 -38.49 -45.96 -1.54
C ILE A 182 -37.24 -45.93 -0.67
N SER A 183 -36.06 -46.09 -1.30
CA SER A 183 -34.81 -45.76 -0.60
C SER A 183 -34.90 -44.32 -0.10
N ASP A 184 -34.35 -44.05 1.09
CA ASP A 184 -34.39 -42.71 1.71
C ASP A 184 -33.94 -41.61 0.72
N ALA A 185 -33.04 -41.93 -0.20
CA ALA A 185 -32.58 -41.06 -1.29
C ALA A 185 -33.68 -40.66 -2.30
N VAL A 186 -34.58 -41.58 -2.69
CA VAL A 186 -35.68 -41.29 -3.62
C VAL A 186 -36.77 -40.46 -2.91
N GLY A 187 -37.00 -40.72 -1.63
CA GLY A 187 -37.88 -39.90 -0.80
C GLY A 187 -37.39 -38.46 -0.68
N ILE A 188 -36.09 -38.28 -0.41
CA ILE A 188 -35.42 -36.97 -0.40
C ILE A 188 -35.58 -36.29 -1.77
N PHE A 189 -35.29 -36.99 -2.87
CA PHE A 189 -35.41 -36.42 -4.21
C PHE A 189 -36.84 -35.94 -4.52
N MET A 190 -37.85 -36.75 -4.24
CA MET A 190 -39.26 -36.41 -4.50
C MET A 190 -39.77 -35.24 -3.64
N ILE A 191 -39.27 -35.11 -2.42
CA ILE A 191 -39.61 -34.01 -1.50
C ILE A 191 -39.04 -32.69 -2.00
N PHE A 192 -37.78 -32.70 -2.45
CA PHE A 192 -37.06 -31.47 -2.73
C PHE A 192 -37.12 -31.07 -4.20
N PHE A 193 -37.35 -31.98 -5.15
CA PHE A 193 -37.40 -31.67 -6.58
C PHE A 193 -38.33 -30.48 -6.94
N PRO A 194 -39.55 -30.35 -6.39
CA PRO A 194 -40.41 -29.19 -6.67
C PRO A 194 -39.82 -27.87 -6.16
N LEU A 195 -39.09 -27.92 -5.03
CA LEU A 195 -38.45 -26.78 -4.40
C LEU A 195 -37.30 -26.23 -5.26
N TRP A 196 -36.50 -27.13 -5.82
CA TRP A 196 -35.36 -26.80 -6.65
C TRP A 196 -35.84 -26.28 -8.02
N LEU A 197 -36.86 -26.93 -8.59
CA LEU A 197 -37.50 -26.47 -9.82
C LEU A 197 -38.06 -25.05 -9.67
N PHE A 198 -38.71 -24.75 -8.53
CA PHE A 198 -39.23 -23.41 -8.26
C PHE A 198 -38.11 -22.38 -8.05
N TYR A 199 -37.02 -22.77 -7.37
CA TYR A 199 -35.82 -21.93 -7.23
C TYR A 199 -35.20 -21.57 -8.60
N PHE A 200 -35.15 -22.53 -9.53
CA PHE A 200 -34.67 -22.29 -10.91
C PHE A 200 -35.61 -21.44 -11.76
N LEU A 201 -36.93 -21.53 -11.54
CA LEU A 201 -37.93 -20.79 -12.33
C LEU A 201 -38.22 -19.38 -11.81
N ALA A 202 -38.03 -19.11 -10.52
CA ALA A 202 -38.44 -17.86 -9.88
C ALA A 202 -37.34 -16.78 -9.83
N ILE A 203 -36.07 -17.11 -10.10
CA ILE A 203 -34.98 -16.12 -10.09
C ILE A 203 -34.85 -15.50 -11.49
N PRO A 204 -34.96 -14.16 -11.63
CA PRO A 204 -34.70 -13.49 -12.91
C PRO A 204 -33.19 -13.55 -13.19
N HIS A 205 -32.77 -14.54 -13.97
CA HIS A 205 -31.37 -14.75 -14.32
C HIS A 205 -30.94 -13.79 -15.43
N LYS A 206 -30.14 -12.77 -15.07
CA LYS A 206 -29.56 -11.80 -16.01
C LYS A 206 -28.57 -12.41 -17.04
N LYS A 207 -28.21 -13.71 -16.94
CA LYS A 207 -27.14 -14.35 -17.74
C LYS A 207 -27.58 -15.47 -18.70
N GLY A 208 -28.88 -15.70 -18.89
CA GLY A 208 -29.40 -16.66 -19.89
C GLY A 208 -29.47 -18.12 -19.39
N TRP A 209 -30.20 -18.97 -20.13
CA TRP A 209 -30.64 -20.29 -19.67
C TRP A 209 -29.56 -21.40 -19.75
N ALA A 210 -28.47 -21.15 -20.48
CA ALA A 210 -27.41 -22.13 -20.71
C ALA A 210 -26.61 -22.47 -19.44
N ASP A 211 -26.36 -21.46 -18.58
CA ASP A 211 -25.63 -21.66 -17.32
C ASP A 211 -26.45 -22.48 -16.31
N SER A 212 -27.77 -22.31 -16.31
CA SER A 212 -28.69 -23.11 -15.48
C SER A 212 -28.74 -24.57 -15.93
N LEU A 213 -28.71 -24.82 -17.24
CA LEU A 213 -28.63 -26.18 -17.79
C LEU A 213 -27.28 -26.84 -17.51
N ALA A 214 -26.18 -26.08 -17.60
CA ALA A 214 -24.84 -26.58 -17.26
C ALA A 214 -24.76 -26.95 -15.78
N PHE A 215 -25.26 -26.10 -14.89
CA PHE A 215 -25.28 -26.39 -13.45
C PHE A 215 -26.18 -27.60 -13.12
N LEU A 216 -27.37 -27.69 -13.72
CA LEU A 216 -28.26 -28.85 -13.56
C LEU A 216 -27.57 -30.14 -14.04
N PHE A 217 -26.87 -30.08 -15.17
CA PHE A 217 -26.11 -31.21 -15.70
C PHE A 217 -24.97 -31.65 -14.76
N TYR A 218 -24.19 -30.71 -14.22
CA TYR A 218 -23.13 -31.02 -13.24
C TYR A 218 -23.69 -31.55 -11.92
N PHE A 219 -24.87 -31.08 -11.51
CA PHE A 219 -25.55 -31.55 -10.31
C PHE A 219 -26.08 -32.98 -10.47
N ILE A 220 -26.66 -33.32 -11.63
CA ILE A 220 -27.04 -34.70 -11.97
C ILE A 220 -25.80 -35.60 -11.98
N LEU A 221 -24.69 -35.13 -12.54
CA LEU A 221 -23.40 -35.83 -12.51
C LEU A 221 -22.90 -36.07 -11.07
N ALA A 222 -23.00 -35.07 -10.18
CA ALA A 222 -22.60 -35.25 -8.78
C ALA A 222 -23.45 -36.33 -8.08
N ILE A 223 -24.77 -36.33 -8.28
CA ILE A 223 -25.69 -37.31 -7.68
C ILE A 223 -25.41 -38.73 -8.16
N LEU A 224 -25.10 -38.91 -9.45
CA LEU A 224 -24.80 -40.24 -10.00
C LEU A 224 -23.45 -40.79 -9.53
N TYR A 225 -22.50 -39.93 -9.15
CA TYR A 225 -21.13 -40.32 -8.83
C TYR A 225 -20.80 -40.38 -7.33
N ILE A 226 -21.48 -39.62 -6.48
CA ILE A 226 -21.27 -39.62 -5.02
C ILE A 226 -21.42 -41.01 -4.38
N PRO A 227 -22.41 -41.86 -4.75
CA PRO A 227 -22.51 -43.21 -4.21
C PRO A 227 -21.26 -44.06 -4.49
N GLY A 228 -20.68 -43.95 -5.69
CA GLY A 228 -19.45 -44.65 -6.06
C GLY A 228 -18.22 -44.14 -5.31
N PHE A 229 -18.15 -42.83 -5.05
CA PHE A 229 -17.07 -42.23 -4.24
C PHE A 229 -17.14 -42.67 -2.77
N VAL A 230 -18.35 -42.71 -2.19
CA VAL A 230 -18.58 -43.15 -0.80
C VAL A 230 -18.26 -44.64 -0.63
N LEU A 231 -18.66 -45.50 -1.58
CA LEU A 231 -18.31 -46.93 -1.58
C LEU A 231 -16.78 -47.14 -1.65
N SER A 232 -16.08 -46.39 -2.51
CA SER A 232 -14.62 -46.47 -2.64
C SER A 232 -13.87 -45.95 -1.40
N ALA A 233 -14.40 -44.93 -0.72
CA ALA A 233 -13.84 -44.42 0.53
C ALA A 233 -14.08 -45.35 1.71
N ALA A 234 -15.25 -46.01 1.77
CA ALA A 234 -15.60 -47.01 2.78
C ALA A 234 -14.70 -48.25 2.71
N GLU A 235 -14.44 -48.74 1.49
CA GLU A 235 -13.53 -49.87 1.23
C GLU A 235 -12.11 -49.57 1.72
N LYS A 236 -11.59 -48.35 1.44
CA LYS A 236 -10.25 -47.92 1.91
C LYS A 236 -10.16 -47.70 3.41
N SER A 237 -11.29 -47.50 4.09
CA SER A 237 -11.36 -47.27 5.52
C SER A 237 -11.62 -48.56 6.32
N GLY A 238 -11.63 -49.72 5.65
CA GLY A 238 -11.88 -51.03 6.27
C GLY A 238 -13.33 -51.25 6.72
N VAL A 239 -14.27 -50.45 6.19
CA VAL A 239 -15.70 -50.61 6.47
C VAL A 239 -16.26 -51.74 5.60
N ASP A 240 -17.01 -52.65 6.20
CA ASP A 240 -17.60 -53.79 5.51
C ASP A 240 -18.59 -53.34 4.41
N VAL A 241 -18.12 -53.43 3.17
CA VAL A 241 -18.80 -52.93 1.97
C VAL A 241 -20.09 -53.73 1.68
N THR A 242 -20.20 -54.97 2.16
CA THR A 242 -21.41 -55.79 1.98
C THR A 242 -22.58 -55.29 2.82
N LYS A 243 -22.29 -54.78 4.02
CA LYS A 243 -23.28 -54.14 4.89
C LYS A 243 -23.75 -52.81 4.32
N LEU A 244 -22.84 -52.03 3.72
CA LEU A 244 -23.16 -50.79 3.01
C LEU A 244 -24.00 -51.04 1.74
N ALA A 245 -23.62 -52.03 0.92
CA ALA A 245 -24.35 -52.40 -0.31
C ALA A 245 -25.78 -52.89 -0.03
N SER A 246 -25.98 -53.61 1.08
CA SER A 246 -27.31 -54.02 1.55
C SER A 246 -28.19 -52.84 1.99
N MET A 247 -27.60 -51.77 2.56
CA MET A 247 -28.34 -50.52 2.87
C MET A 247 -28.81 -49.79 1.62
N TYR A 248 -28.11 -49.93 0.49
CA TYR A 248 -28.49 -49.35 -0.80
C TYR A 248 -29.34 -50.28 -1.67
N GLY A 249 -29.80 -51.44 -1.15
CA GLY A 249 -30.71 -52.34 -1.85
C GLY A 249 -30.10 -53.10 -3.02
N ILE A 250 -28.77 -53.24 -3.07
CA ILE A 250 -28.09 -54.00 -4.13
C ILE A 250 -28.10 -55.49 -3.73
N PRO A 251 -28.81 -56.37 -4.47
CA PRO A 251 -28.93 -57.78 -4.07
C PRO A 251 -27.59 -58.50 -4.23
N ALA A 252 -27.09 -59.09 -3.14
CA ALA A 252 -26.00 -60.05 -3.19
C ALA A 252 -26.52 -61.33 -3.86
N GLY A 253 -25.89 -61.74 -4.97
CA GLY A 253 -26.32 -62.87 -5.79
C GLY A 253 -26.49 -64.16 -4.98
N GLY A 254 -27.75 -64.57 -4.80
CA GLY A 254 -28.12 -65.84 -4.22
C GLY A 254 -27.86 -66.98 -5.21
N ALA A 255 -27.24 -68.05 -4.71
CA ALA A 255 -27.03 -69.29 -5.43
C ALA A 255 -28.33 -70.11 -5.55
N GLY A 256 -28.50 -70.74 -6.71
CA GLY A 256 -29.30 -71.94 -6.94
C GLY A 256 -30.40 -71.81 -8.00
N PRO A 257 -30.95 -72.92 -8.56
CA PRO A 257 -30.56 -74.32 -8.43
C PRO A 257 -30.38 -75.06 -9.78
N GLU A 258 -29.83 -76.27 -9.67
CA GLU A 258 -29.72 -77.31 -10.68
C GLU A 258 -31.10 -77.77 -11.21
N GLY A 259 -31.20 -78.11 -12.50
CA GLY A 259 -32.33 -78.91 -13.01
C GLY A 259 -32.64 -78.83 -14.50
N THR A 260 -32.18 -79.85 -15.24
CA THR A 260 -32.78 -80.52 -16.42
C THR A 260 -33.03 -79.77 -17.73
N ALA A 261 -32.32 -80.18 -18.80
CA ALA A 261 -32.86 -81.07 -19.85
C ALA A 261 -31.83 -81.25 -20.99
N GLY A 262 -31.45 -82.51 -21.25
CA GLY A 262 -30.52 -82.88 -22.32
C GLY A 262 -31.18 -82.94 -23.70
N ILE A 263 -30.37 -82.63 -24.73
CA ILE A 263 -30.61 -83.02 -26.12
C ILE A 263 -29.46 -83.99 -26.50
N PRO A 264 -29.75 -85.24 -26.89
CA PRO A 264 -28.72 -86.21 -27.24
C PRO A 264 -28.31 -86.08 -28.72
N GLY A 265 -27.00 -86.03 -28.97
CA GLY A 265 -26.40 -86.31 -30.27
C GLY A 265 -25.52 -85.20 -30.83
N LEU A 266 -24.22 -85.24 -30.49
CA LEU A 266 -23.10 -84.76 -31.32
C LEU A 266 -21.77 -85.19 -30.64
N PRO A 267 -20.82 -85.84 -31.35
CA PRO A 267 -19.56 -86.29 -30.78
C PRO A 267 -18.56 -85.14 -30.64
N GLY A 268 -17.66 -85.33 -29.67
CA GLY A 268 -16.92 -84.27 -29.00
C GLY A 268 -15.87 -83.52 -29.81
N THR A 269 -15.64 -82.28 -29.38
CA THR A 269 -14.34 -81.62 -29.43
C THR A 269 -14.13 -80.90 -28.10
N SER A 270 -13.09 -81.31 -27.38
CA SER A 270 -12.61 -80.68 -26.16
C SER A 270 -11.82 -79.42 -26.54
N ALA A 271 -12.42 -78.25 -26.36
CA ALA A 271 -11.70 -76.98 -26.27
C ALA A 271 -11.88 -76.43 -24.84
N PRO A 272 -10.82 -75.93 -24.18
CA PRO A 272 -10.94 -75.37 -22.84
C PRO A 272 -11.77 -74.08 -22.89
N PRO A 273 -12.68 -73.84 -21.93
CA PRO A 273 -13.46 -72.61 -21.90
C PRO A 273 -12.53 -71.47 -21.49
N THR A 274 -12.18 -70.61 -22.44
CA THR A 274 -11.74 -69.25 -22.10
C THR A 274 -12.98 -68.47 -21.69
N SER A 275 -13.30 -68.52 -20.40
CA SER A 275 -14.23 -67.57 -19.80
C SER A 275 -13.61 -66.18 -19.92
N TYR A 276 -13.99 -65.43 -20.95
CA TYR A 276 -13.81 -63.98 -20.95
C TYR A 276 -14.62 -63.45 -19.77
N ASN A 277 -13.94 -63.14 -18.67
CA ASN A 277 -14.51 -62.40 -17.56
C ASN A 277 -14.93 -61.03 -18.10
N SER A 278 -16.21 -60.88 -18.43
CA SER A 278 -16.84 -59.60 -18.76
C SER A 278 -16.59 -58.53 -17.67
N PHE A 279 -16.24 -58.98 -16.46
CA PHE A 279 -15.80 -58.16 -15.35
C PHE A 279 -14.44 -57.47 -15.58
N GLU A 280 -13.50 -58.09 -16.30
CA GLU A 280 -12.13 -57.59 -16.52
C GLU A 280 -12.10 -56.52 -17.62
N VAL A 281 -12.88 -56.72 -18.68
CA VAL A 281 -13.10 -55.72 -19.75
C VAL A 281 -13.89 -54.52 -19.22
N ALA A 282 -14.86 -54.75 -18.33
CA ALA A 282 -15.58 -53.68 -17.65
C ALA A 282 -14.69 -52.90 -16.68
N THR A 283 -13.78 -53.57 -15.95
CA THR A 283 -12.86 -52.87 -15.02
C THR A 283 -11.79 -52.06 -15.75
N GLU A 284 -11.24 -52.52 -16.86
CA GLU A 284 -10.28 -51.72 -17.64
C GLU A 284 -10.94 -50.52 -18.33
N SER A 285 -12.15 -50.69 -18.86
CA SER A 285 -12.95 -49.58 -19.41
C SER A 285 -13.31 -48.55 -18.32
N THR A 286 -13.61 -49.03 -17.12
CA THR A 286 -13.91 -48.18 -15.96
C THR A 286 -12.66 -47.46 -15.43
N LYS A 287 -11.49 -48.11 -15.40
CA LYS A 287 -10.20 -47.47 -15.06
C LYS A 287 -9.81 -46.38 -16.06
N ALA A 288 -10.01 -46.63 -17.36
CA ALA A 288 -9.74 -45.64 -18.41
C ALA A 288 -10.68 -44.42 -18.28
N LEU A 289 -11.96 -44.67 -17.98
CA LEU A 289 -12.95 -43.61 -17.73
C LEU A 289 -12.64 -42.81 -16.46
N ILE A 290 -12.25 -43.48 -15.37
CA ILE A 290 -11.82 -42.85 -14.10
C ILE A 290 -10.56 -42.01 -14.31
N THR A 291 -9.62 -42.47 -15.14
CA THR A 291 -8.37 -41.75 -15.43
C THR A 291 -8.65 -40.48 -16.23
N ARG A 292 -9.51 -40.55 -17.27
CA ARG A 292 -9.96 -39.36 -18.01
C ARG A 292 -10.77 -38.41 -17.13
N ALA A 293 -11.61 -38.92 -16.24
CA ALA A 293 -12.37 -38.11 -15.29
C ALA A 293 -11.45 -37.41 -14.27
N ARG A 294 -10.43 -38.10 -13.74
CA ARG A 294 -9.40 -37.49 -12.88
C ARG A 294 -8.65 -36.38 -13.59
N GLN A 295 -8.29 -36.58 -14.85
CA GLN A 295 -7.62 -35.56 -15.67
C GLN A 295 -8.53 -34.34 -15.90
N SER A 296 -9.82 -34.54 -16.16
CA SER A 296 -10.79 -33.46 -16.30
C SER A 296 -11.07 -32.71 -14.99
N ILE A 297 -11.08 -33.42 -13.85
CA ILE A 297 -11.29 -32.84 -12.51
C ILE A 297 -10.06 -32.08 -12.02
N ALA A 298 -8.85 -32.51 -12.39
CA ALA A 298 -7.61 -31.84 -11.99
C ALA A 298 -7.49 -30.39 -12.51
N VAL A 299 -8.21 -30.05 -13.60
CA VAL A 299 -8.22 -28.68 -14.18
C VAL A 299 -9.32 -27.80 -13.58
N ILE A 300 -10.23 -28.36 -12.77
CA ILE A 300 -11.38 -27.63 -12.20
C ILE A 300 -10.95 -26.58 -11.16
N PRO A 301 -10.03 -26.87 -10.21
CA PRO A 301 -9.54 -25.85 -9.27
C PRO A 301 -8.96 -24.63 -9.98
N ASP A 302 -8.14 -24.84 -11.03
CA ASP A 302 -7.50 -23.77 -11.80
C ASP A 302 -8.55 -22.90 -12.52
N LYS A 303 -9.59 -23.51 -13.11
CA LYS A 303 -10.68 -22.77 -13.78
C LYS A 303 -11.61 -22.04 -12.81
N ILE A 304 -11.86 -22.60 -11.61
CA ILE A 304 -12.63 -21.93 -10.57
C ILE A 304 -11.84 -20.75 -9.99
N GLU A 305 -10.54 -20.93 -9.77
CA GLU A 305 -9.64 -19.86 -9.36
C GLU A 305 -9.61 -18.75 -10.42
N GLU A 306 -9.49 -19.09 -11.70
CA GLU A 306 -9.54 -18.13 -12.81
C GLU A 306 -10.88 -17.36 -12.88
N LEU A 307 -12.01 -18.06 -12.78
CA LEU A 307 -13.34 -17.42 -12.77
C LEU A 307 -13.55 -16.52 -11.54
N PHE A 308 -13.09 -16.96 -10.36
CA PHE A 308 -13.12 -16.15 -9.15
C PHE A 308 -12.21 -14.93 -9.28
N TYR A 309 -11.00 -15.09 -9.83
CA TYR A 309 -10.06 -14.01 -10.10
C TYR A 309 -10.63 -12.99 -11.10
N MET A 310 -11.37 -13.45 -12.10
CA MET A 310 -12.05 -12.59 -13.07
C MET A 310 -13.22 -11.82 -12.43
N GLN A 311 -14.01 -12.43 -11.54
CA GLN A 311 -15.06 -11.73 -10.79
C GLN A 311 -14.48 -10.71 -9.80
N VAL A 312 -13.35 -11.04 -9.16
CA VAL A 312 -12.62 -10.11 -8.28
C VAL A 312 -12.03 -8.95 -9.09
N LYS A 313 -11.44 -9.20 -10.27
CA LYS A 313 -10.98 -8.16 -11.19
C LYS A 313 -12.12 -7.28 -11.70
N GLU A 314 -13.27 -7.87 -12.00
CA GLU A 314 -14.48 -7.14 -12.44
C GLU A 314 -15.03 -6.25 -11.31
N ALA A 315 -15.07 -6.75 -10.08
CA ALA A 315 -15.46 -5.96 -8.90
C ALA A 315 -14.41 -4.91 -8.49
N ALA A 316 -13.13 -5.14 -8.81
CA ALA A 316 -12.03 -4.20 -8.57
C ALA A 316 -11.87 -3.16 -9.68
N GLY A 317 -12.39 -3.43 -10.89
CA GLY A 317 -12.32 -2.54 -12.05
C GLY A 317 -11.21 -2.76 -13.05
N ASP A 318 -10.40 -3.80 -12.87
CA ASP A 318 -9.26 -4.13 -13.72
C ASP A 318 -9.72 -4.92 -14.95
N TYR A 319 -10.57 -4.32 -15.80
CA TYR A 319 -11.09 -4.96 -17.02
C TYR A 319 -9.98 -5.29 -18.02
N TYR A 320 -9.02 -4.37 -18.17
CA TYR A 320 -7.91 -4.49 -19.10
C TYR A 320 -6.59 -4.23 -18.36
N ILE A 321 -5.65 -5.16 -18.48
CA ILE A 321 -4.36 -5.08 -17.80
C ILE A 321 -3.31 -4.45 -18.71
N GLY A 322 -2.33 -3.80 -18.10
CA GLY A 322 -1.15 -3.24 -18.76
C GLY A 322 0.10 -3.49 -17.91
N GLN A 323 1.26 -3.60 -18.55
CA GLN A 323 2.58 -3.69 -17.92
C GLN A 323 3.33 -2.36 -18.06
N VAL A 324 4.15 -2.03 -17.07
CA VAL A 324 5.01 -0.84 -17.11
C VAL A 324 6.26 -1.17 -17.93
N GLU A 325 6.71 -0.25 -18.77
CA GLU A 325 7.96 -0.34 -19.52
C GLU A 325 9.19 -0.67 -18.63
N GLN A 326 10.23 -1.33 -19.17
CA GLN A 326 11.37 -1.86 -18.41
C GLN A 326 12.18 -0.82 -17.59
N ASN A 327 12.09 0.47 -17.93
CA ASN A 327 12.65 1.57 -17.12
C ASN A 327 11.83 1.88 -15.84
N LYS A 328 10.89 1.01 -15.46
CA LYS A 328 9.97 1.09 -14.31
C LYS A 328 10.61 1.40 -12.95
N ASP A 329 11.89 1.10 -12.76
CA ASP A 329 12.55 1.24 -11.46
C ASP A 329 13.08 2.66 -11.21
N GLN A 330 13.03 3.54 -12.22
CA GLN A 330 13.28 4.96 -12.00
C GLN A 330 11.99 5.62 -11.50
N PRO A 331 11.98 6.23 -10.30
CA PRO A 331 10.82 6.94 -9.78
C PRO A 331 10.62 8.22 -10.59
N LEU A 332 9.88 8.13 -11.68
CA LEU A 332 9.35 9.25 -12.45
C LEU A 332 8.09 9.70 -11.74
N GLY A 333 7.86 11.01 -11.63
CA GLY A 333 6.76 11.54 -10.82
C GLY A 333 7.14 12.76 -10.00
N VAL A 334 6.14 13.34 -9.33
CA VAL A 334 6.34 14.32 -8.26
C VAL A 334 6.06 13.65 -6.93
N TYR A 335 6.99 13.79 -6.01
CA TYR A 335 6.94 13.21 -4.68
C TYR A 335 7.09 14.33 -3.65
N ILE A 336 6.26 14.29 -2.62
CA ILE A 336 6.46 15.07 -1.40
C ILE A 336 7.09 14.12 -0.37
N GLU A 337 8.39 14.29 -0.15
CA GLU A 337 9.20 13.55 0.80
C GLU A 337 9.49 14.38 2.05
N ASN A 338 9.83 13.72 3.16
CA ASN A 338 10.29 14.36 4.39
C ASN A 338 9.36 15.46 4.92
N LEU A 339 8.05 15.34 4.65
CA LEU A 339 7.07 16.32 5.09
C LEU A 339 6.95 16.28 6.62
N LYS A 340 7.37 17.36 7.28
CA LYS A 340 7.43 17.51 8.73
C LYS A 340 6.95 18.89 9.14
N SER A 341 6.31 19.00 10.30
CA SER A 341 6.02 20.31 10.89
C SER A 341 7.30 20.98 11.40
N ALA A 342 7.39 22.31 11.31
CA ALA A 342 8.47 23.08 11.93
C ALA A 342 8.47 22.99 13.46
N ALA A 343 7.30 22.74 14.06
CA ALA A 343 7.12 22.56 15.49
C ALA A 343 6.10 21.44 15.80
N PRO A 344 6.23 20.72 16.92
CA PRO A 344 5.27 19.68 17.28
C PRO A 344 3.87 20.24 17.62
N SER A 345 3.81 21.52 18.01
CA SER A 345 2.57 22.23 18.30
C SER A 345 2.66 23.70 17.92
N PHE A 346 1.54 24.31 17.53
CA PHE A 346 1.41 25.74 17.23
C PHE A 346 0.34 26.38 18.11
N TYR A 347 0.51 27.65 18.46
CA TYR A 347 -0.53 28.43 19.11
C TYR A 347 -1.63 28.88 18.12
N GLU A 348 -2.80 29.30 18.61
CA GLU A 348 -3.94 29.63 17.76
C GLU A 348 -3.73 30.84 16.85
N ASP A 349 -2.81 31.72 17.24
CA ASP A 349 -2.40 32.95 16.56
C ASP A 349 -1.10 32.79 15.76
N GLU A 350 -0.47 31.61 15.81
CA GLU A 350 0.77 31.33 15.08
C GLU A 350 0.49 30.73 13.69
N ALA A 351 1.25 31.19 12.70
CA ALA A 351 1.25 30.57 11.38
C ALA A 351 1.84 29.15 11.45
N VAL A 352 1.07 28.16 11.00
CA VAL A 352 1.53 26.77 10.89
C VAL A 352 2.57 26.69 9.77
N THR A 353 3.81 26.38 10.13
CA THR A 353 4.92 26.22 9.18
C THR A 353 5.26 24.75 9.00
N VAL A 354 5.36 24.30 7.75
CA VAL A 354 5.69 22.92 7.40
C VAL A 354 6.89 22.89 6.45
N TRP A 355 7.76 21.91 6.62
CA TRP A 355 8.92 21.66 5.78
C TRP A 355 8.73 20.35 5.03
N GLY A 356 9.14 20.31 3.77
CA GLY A 356 9.12 19.09 2.98
C GLY A 356 10.04 19.23 1.77
N THR A 357 10.40 18.10 1.17
CA THR A 357 11.16 18.05 -0.07
C THR A 357 10.20 17.68 -1.19
N VAL A 358 10.05 18.56 -2.18
CA VAL A 358 9.34 18.22 -3.42
C VAL A 358 10.38 17.75 -4.43
N ARG A 359 10.28 16.48 -4.85
CA ARG A 359 11.13 15.91 -5.89
C ARG A 359 10.28 15.64 -7.12
N ALA A 360 10.61 16.26 -8.24
CA ALA A 360 10.00 15.99 -9.53
C ALA A 360 11.00 15.33 -10.48
N ARG A 361 10.54 14.31 -11.21
CA ARG A 361 11.30 13.65 -12.27
C ARG A 361 10.36 13.41 -13.44
N THR A 362 10.71 13.92 -14.62
CA THR A 362 9.97 13.76 -15.87
C THR A 362 10.81 12.99 -16.88
N LEU A 363 10.16 12.32 -17.84
CA LEU A 363 10.82 11.72 -19.00
C LEU A 363 11.25 12.79 -20.02
N ASP A 364 10.43 13.83 -20.15
CA ASP A 364 10.65 14.95 -21.07
C ASP A 364 11.50 16.01 -20.35
N SER A 365 12.83 15.87 -20.37
CA SER A 365 13.75 16.79 -19.69
C SER A 365 13.68 18.25 -20.21
N ASP A 366 13.12 18.43 -21.40
CA ASP A 366 12.89 19.70 -22.07
C ASP A 366 11.56 20.38 -21.70
N LYS A 367 10.65 19.67 -21.01
CA LYS A 367 9.37 20.24 -20.57
C LYS A 367 9.39 20.62 -19.10
N GLU A 368 8.96 21.85 -18.83
CA GLU A 368 8.84 22.37 -17.47
C GLU A 368 7.75 21.63 -16.67
N VAL A 369 8.08 21.18 -15.46
CA VAL A 369 7.11 20.63 -14.51
C VAL A 369 6.62 21.75 -13.61
N ASN A 370 5.44 22.29 -13.92
CA ASN A 370 4.79 23.31 -13.09
C ASN A 370 4.19 22.68 -11.83
N ILE A 371 4.74 23.04 -10.66
CA ILE A 371 4.28 22.54 -9.36
C ILE A 371 3.66 23.70 -8.58
N SER A 372 2.34 23.63 -8.37
CA SER A 372 1.66 24.55 -7.47
C SER A 372 1.53 23.91 -6.09
N LEU A 373 2.03 24.58 -5.05
CA LEU A 373 1.91 24.16 -3.67
C LEU A 373 0.86 25.00 -2.94
N SER A 374 -0.05 24.33 -2.26
CA SER A 374 -1.00 24.99 -1.35
C SER A 374 -1.04 24.25 -0.02
N CYS A 375 -1.20 24.99 1.08
CA CYS A 375 -1.40 24.46 2.42
C CYS A 375 -2.72 24.98 2.98
N TYR A 376 -3.62 24.11 3.40
CA TYR A 376 -4.87 24.53 4.05
C TYR A 376 -5.25 23.63 5.22
N SER A 377 -6.00 24.18 6.17
CA SER A 377 -6.61 23.45 7.28
C SER A 377 -8.12 23.32 7.06
N PRO A 378 -8.67 22.11 6.94
CA PRO A 378 -10.09 21.90 6.66
C PRO A 378 -11.01 22.09 7.88
N VAL A 379 -10.47 22.24 9.11
CA VAL A 379 -11.29 22.32 10.32
C VAL A 379 -10.90 23.52 11.19
N VAL A 380 -11.84 24.44 11.35
CA VAL A 380 -11.81 25.50 12.37
C VAL A 380 -12.50 24.96 13.61
N GLY A 381 -11.75 24.67 14.68
CA GLY A 381 -12.32 24.29 15.99
C GLY A 381 -11.84 22.98 16.61
N GLU A 382 -11.09 22.14 15.88
CA GLU A 382 -10.47 20.93 16.46
C GLU A 382 -9.06 21.22 17.02
N GLN A 383 -8.66 20.46 18.04
CA GLN A 383 -7.31 20.53 18.65
C GLN A 383 -6.19 20.05 17.70
N PHE A 384 -6.54 19.44 16.56
CA PHE A 384 -5.61 18.98 15.55
C PHE A 384 -5.90 19.68 14.24
N VAL A 385 -4.92 20.46 13.76
CA VAL A 385 -4.96 21.08 12.45
C VAL A 385 -4.37 20.06 11.47
N LYS A 386 -5.16 19.65 10.47
CA LYS A 386 -4.64 18.83 9.37
C LYS A 386 -4.10 19.76 8.29
N GLY A 387 -2.77 19.91 8.23
CA GLY A 387 -2.12 20.62 7.14
C GLY A 387 -2.19 19.76 5.88
N LEU A 388 -2.80 20.28 4.83
CA LEU A 388 -2.91 19.58 3.56
C LEU A 388 -2.01 20.22 2.51
N THR A 389 -0.96 19.53 2.07
CA THR A 389 -0.14 20.00 0.96
C THR A 389 -0.60 19.34 -0.34
N ASN A 390 -1.05 20.17 -1.29
CA ASN A 390 -1.34 19.72 -2.66
C ASN A 390 -0.20 20.11 -3.58
N ALA A 391 0.21 19.18 -4.45
CA ALA A 391 1.00 19.45 -5.63
C ALA A 391 0.19 19.05 -6.86
N SER A 392 -0.20 20.00 -7.70
CA SER A 392 -0.90 19.74 -8.96
C SER A 392 0.03 19.91 -10.16
N PHE A 393 -0.07 19.02 -11.13
CA PHE A 393 0.75 19.04 -12.34
C PHE A 393 0.08 18.33 -13.51
N LEU A 394 0.49 18.69 -14.73
CA LEU A 394 0.03 18.09 -15.98
C LEU A 394 0.90 16.87 -16.30
N PHE A 395 0.30 15.68 -16.38
CA PHE A 395 1.00 14.45 -16.75
C PHE A 395 0.55 13.93 -18.10
N ARG A 396 1.47 13.24 -18.76
CA ARG A 396 1.25 12.49 -19.97
C ARG A 396 1.59 11.03 -19.72
N THR A 397 0.73 10.12 -20.13
CA THR A 397 1.01 8.70 -20.14
C THR A 397 0.65 8.11 -21.49
N ASP A 398 1.59 7.37 -22.05
CA ASP A 398 1.46 6.71 -23.34
C ASP A 398 1.36 5.21 -23.11
N SER A 399 0.57 4.52 -23.91
CA SER A 399 0.40 3.07 -23.87
C SER A 399 0.28 2.51 -25.26
N TYR A 400 0.87 1.35 -25.50
CA TYR A 400 0.78 0.65 -26.77
C TYR A 400 0.45 -0.83 -26.53
N MET A 401 -0.41 -1.38 -27.38
CA MET A 401 -0.78 -2.80 -27.35
C MET A 401 -0.63 -3.38 -28.73
N LYS A 402 0.17 -4.44 -28.82
CA LYS A 402 0.36 -5.19 -30.07
C LYS A 402 -0.90 -5.99 -30.39
N ALA A 403 -1.25 -6.10 -31.67
CA ALA A 403 -2.31 -6.96 -32.15
C ALA A 403 -1.91 -7.62 -33.47
N TYR A 404 -2.39 -8.85 -33.65
CA TYR A 404 -2.07 -9.67 -34.81
C TYR A 404 -3.30 -9.80 -35.68
N PHE A 405 -3.16 -9.50 -36.97
CA PHE A 405 -4.23 -9.49 -37.95
C PHE A 405 -3.94 -10.56 -38.99
N MET A 406 -4.94 -11.36 -39.34
CA MET A 406 -4.81 -12.41 -40.36
C MET A 406 -6.06 -12.48 -41.20
N GLU A 407 -5.90 -12.72 -42.50
CA GLU A 407 -7.03 -12.95 -43.40
C GLU A 407 -7.91 -14.12 -42.87
N LYS A 408 -9.22 -13.88 -42.75
CA LYS A 408 -10.15 -14.80 -42.09
C LYS A 408 -10.18 -16.20 -42.73
N ASN A 409 -10.07 -16.29 -44.05
CA ASN A 409 -10.08 -17.56 -44.77
C ASN A 409 -8.78 -18.35 -44.53
N THR A 410 -7.64 -17.68 -44.57
CA THR A 410 -6.35 -18.26 -44.23
C THR A 410 -6.32 -18.78 -42.79
N MET A 411 -6.81 -17.98 -41.83
CA MET A 411 -6.94 -18.40 -40.43
C MET A 411 -7.83 -19.64 -40.26
N ARG A 412 -9.00 -19.66 -40.90
CA ARG A 412 -9.90 -20.83 -40.90
C ARG A 412 -9.26 -22.06 -41.53
N SER A 413 -8.49 -21.89 -42.61
CA SER A 413 -7.78 -22.97 -43.29
C SER A 413 -6.71 -23.60 -42.40
N LEU A 414 -5.87 -22.79 -41.75
CA LEU A 414 -4.87 -23.26 -40.79
C LEU A 414 -5.52 -24.00 -39.62
N HIS A 415 -6.61 -23.46 -39.08
CA HIS A 415 -7.33 -24.09 -37.99
C HIS A 415 -7.94 -25.44 -38.37
N ARG A 416 -8.52 -25.57 -39.57
CA ARG A 416 -9.02 -26.86 -40.11
C ARG A 416 -7.92 -27.90 -40.27
N GLN A 417 -6.69 -27.46 -40.51
CA GLN A 417 -5.51 -28.33 -40.59
C GLN A 417 -4.91 -28.65 -39.21
N GLY A 418 -5.47 -28.12 -38.12
CA GLY A 418 -4.93 -28.28 -36.77
C GLY A 418 -3.63 -27.51 -36.54
N ILE A 419 -3.32 -26.51 -37.39
CA ILE A 419 -2.13 -25.67 -37.29
C ILE A 419 -2.48 -24.41 -36.50
N ASP A 420 -1.76 -24.15 -35.41
CA ASP A 420 -1.84 -22.89 -34.65
C ASP A 420 -1.25 -21.76 -35.49
N PRO A 421 -2.04 -20.77 -35.94
CA PRO A 421 -1.55 -19.70 -36.80
C PRO A 421 -0.41 -18.91 -36.16
N LEU A 422 -0.48 -18.60 -34.86
CA LEU A 422 0.57 -17.82 -34.20
C LEU A 422 1.89 -18.60 -34.18
N ARG A 423 1.83 -19.91 -33.89
CA ARG A 423 3.03 -20.76 -33.89
C ARG A 423 3.63 -20.92 -35.29
N GLN A 424 2.79 -21.01 -36.33
CA GLN A 424 3.24 -21.13 -37.73
C GLN A 424 4.07 -19.91 -38.16
N TYR A 425 3.72 -18.71 -37.68
CA TYR A 425 4.44 -17.48 -37.99
C TYR A 425 5.48 -17.09 -36.92
N GLY A 426 5.84 -18.00 -36.00
CA GLY A 426 6.86 -17.76 -34.98
C GLY A 426 6.47 -16.75 -33.89
N ILE A 427 5.17 -16.53 -33.68
CA ILE A 427 4.64 -15.62 -32.67
C ILE A 427 4.36 -16.40 -31.38
N PHE A 428 5.17 -16.14 -30.36
CA PHE A 428 5.05 -16.80 -29.06
C PHE A 428 4.13 -16.06 -28.09
N GLU A 429 3.89 -14.76 -28.31
CA GLU A 429 3.04 -13.92 -27.48
C GLU A 429 1.56 -14.09 -27.85
N LYS A 430 0.88 -15.02 -27.18
CA LYS A 430 -0.53 -15.37 -27.48
C LYS A 430 -1.58 -14.42 -26.90
N GLN A 431 -1.19 -13.58 -25.96
CA GLN A 431 -2.03 -12.61 -25.28
C GLN A 431 -1.19 -11.35 -25.07
N PRO A 432 -1.08 -10.48 -26.08
CA PRO A 432 -0.33 -9.25 -25.94
C PRO A 432 -0.99 -8.38 -24.87
N ILE A 433 -0.17 -7.88 -23.95
CA ILE A 433 -0.60 -7.01 -22.87
C ILE A 433 -0.19 -5.59 -23.25
N ALA A 434 -1.04 -4.61 -22.96
CA ALA A 434 -0.69 -3.20 -23.16
C ALA A 434 0.58 -2.86 -22.36
N ILE A 435 1.51 -2.12 -22.97
CA ILE A 435 2.69 -1.60 -22.29
C ILE A 435 2.55 -0.10 -22.21
N PHE A 436 2.66 0.47 -21.00
CA PHE A 436 2.52 1.90 -20.79
C PHE A 436 3.75 2.52 -20.13
N THR A 437 3.97 3.81 -20.41
CA THR A 437 5.08 4.61 -19.86
C THR A 437 4.87 4.86 -18.37
N ASN A 438 5.95 5.14 -17.63
CA ASN A 438 5.82 5.32 -16.19
C ASN A 438 5.07 6.62 -15.86
N GLY A 439 3.88 6.48 -15.28
CA GLY A 439 3.07 7.59 -14.80
C GLY A 439 2.03 7.17 -13.76
N PRO A 440 1.31 8.15 -13.18
CA PRO A 440 0.21 7.91 -12.24
C PRO A 440 -0.95 7.13 -12.85
N ALA A 441 -1.33 7.44 -14.09
CA ALA A 441 -2.35 6.70 -14.82
C ALA A 441 -1.78 5.36 -15.31
N HIS A 442 -2.46 4.29 -14.98
CA HIS A 442 -2.34 2.99 -15.62
C HIS A 442 -3.29 2.96 -16.83
N ILE A 443 -2.79 2.49 -17.97
CA ILE A 443 -3.56 2.38 -19.21
C ILE A 443 -3.54 0.93 -19.68
N GLY A 444 -4.63 0.22 -19.40
CA GLY A 444 -4.90 -1.11 -19.92
C GLY A 444 -5.63 -1.06 -21.25
N MET A 445 -5.26 -1.92 -22.19
CA MET A 445 -6.00 -2.11 -23.44
C MET A 445 -6.24 -3.58 -23.68
N LYS A 446 -7.33 -3.88 -24.40
CA LYS A 446 -7.61 -5.23 -24.90
C LYS A 446 -8.49 -5.14 -26.13
N THR A 447 -8.22 -5.96 -27.13
CA THR A 447 -9.22 -6.31 -28.14
C THR A 447 -10.01 -7.52 -27.66
N THR A 448 -11.31 -7.61 -27.94
CA THR A 448 -12.07 -8.85 -27.64
C THR A 448 -11.30 -10.03 -28.20
N GLU A 449 -11.15 -11.05 -27.35
CA GLU A 449 -10.65 -12.34 -27.79
C GLU A 449 -11.55 -12.80 -28.93
N SER A 450 -10.96 -12.96 -30.12
CA SER A 450 -11.64 -13.76 -31.11
C SER A 450 -11.68 -15.20 -30.57
N GLU A 451 -12.48 -16.07 -31.19
CA GLU A 451 -12.42 -17.52 -30.90
C GLU A 451 -10.98 -18.09 -31.03
N PHE A 452 -10.07 -17.32 -31.64
CA PHE A 452 -8.68 -17.66 -31.91
C PHE A 452 -7.67 -16.87 -31.03
N GLY A 453 -8.12 -16.26 -29.93
CA GLY A 453 -7.26 -15.56 -28.96
C GLY A 453 -6.87 -14.15 -29.41
N ALA A 454 -5.58 -13.82 -29.38
CA ALA A 454 -5.05 -12.50 -29.77
C ALA A 454 -5.06 -12.20 -31.27
N LEU A 455 -5.44 -13.18 -32.09
CA LEU A 455 -5.52 -13.03 -33.54
C LEU A 455 -6.88 -12.42 -33.91
N VAL A 456 -6.86 -11.28 -34.59
CA VAL A 456 -8.05 -10.63 -35.14
C VAL A 456 -8.24 -11.11 -36.59
N PRO A 457 -9.32 -11.85 -36.90
CA PRO A 457 -9.62 -12.20 -38.29
C PRO A 457 -9.90 -10.93 -39.08
N VAL A 458 -9.46 -10.87 -40.34
CA VAL A 458 -9.68 -9.72 -41.22
C VAL A 458 -10.52 -10.15 -42.41
N ASP A 459 -11.68 -9.53 -42.55
CA ASP A 459 -12.49 -9.43 -43.77
C ASP A 459 -13.27 -8.09 -43.73
N GLN A 460 -14.03 -7.77 -44.78
CA GLN A 460 -14.80 -6.52 -44.87
C GLN A 460 -15.94 -6.41 -43.84
N GLU A 461 -16.34 -7.52 -43.20
CA GLU A 461 -17.44 -7.55 -42.22
C GLU A 461 -16.93 -7.66 -40.78
N THR A 462 -15.62 -7.75 -40.60
CA THR A 462 -15.02 -7.99 -39.28
C THR A 462 -15.20 -6.74 -38.44
N ASN A 463 -15.89 -6.95 -37.32
CA ASN A 463 -15.98 -6.00 -36.24
C ASN A 463 -15.43 -6.67 -34.98
N PHE A 464 -14.50 -6.01 -34.30
CA PHE A 464 -13.99 -6.46 -33.01
C PHE A 464 -14.15 -5.34 -31.98
N ARG A 465 -14.32 -5.68 -30.71
CA ARG A 465 -14.38 -4.69 -29.62
C ARG A 465 -12.97 -4.29 -29.23
N PHE A 466 -12.70 -3.00 -29.18
CA PHE A 466 -11.56 -2.40 -28.50
C PHE A 466 -12.01 -1.90 -27.13
N GLY A 467 -11.23 -2.22 -26.12
CA GLY A 467 -11.45 -1.83 -24.74
C GLY A 467 -10.23 -1.12 -24.18
N LEU A 468 -10.47 -0.05 -23.43
CA LEU A 468 -9.47 0.81 -22.81
C LEU A 468 -9.86 1.05 -21.36
N THR A 469 -8.97 0.79 -20.41
CA THR A 469 -9.15 1.11 -18.99
C THR A 469 -8.08 2.12 -18.58
N LEU A 470 -8.50 3.22 -17.96
CA LEU A 470 -7.64 4.17 -17.27
C LEU A 470 -7.86 3.99 -15.78
N SER A 471 -6.80 3.77 -15.00
CA SER A 471 -6.89 3.70 -13.53
C SER A 471 -5.75 4.46 -12.87
N ASN A 472 -5.91 4.85 -11.61
CA ASN A 472 -4.86 5.53 -10.87
C ASN A 472 -4.04 4.52 -10.06
N ARG A 473 -2.72 4.52 -10.23
CA ARG A 473 -1.79 3.56 -9.60
C ARG A 473 -0.94 4.18 -8.48
N TRP A 474 -0.94 5.50 -8.35
CA TRP A 474 -0.10 6.23 -7.39
C TRP A 474 -0.94 6.76 -6.21
N GLU A 475 -0.28 7.26 -5.16
CA GLU A 475 -0.92 7.71 -3.90
C GLU A 475 -1.79 8.97 -4.03
N GLY A 476 -1.60 9.78 -5.08
CA GLY A 476 -2.41 10.97 -5.37
C GLY A 476 -3.70 10.64 -6.12
N GLU A 477 -4.28 11.63 -6.78
CA GLU A 477 -5.58 11.57 -7.46
C GLU A 477 -5.47 12.13 -8.88
N ILE A 478 -6.06 11.46 -9.87
CA ILE A 478 -6.25 12.03 -11.22
C ILE A 478 -7.46 12.97 -11.14
N LEU A 479 -7.20 14.27 -11.09
CA LEU A 479 -8.24 15.28 -10.96
C LEU A 479 -9.11 15.36 -12.20
N LYS A 480 -8.48 15.30 -13.38
CA LYS A 480 -9.15 15.52 -14.66
C LYS A 480 -8.33 14.97 -15.82
N VAL A 481 -8.93 14.14 -16.68
CA VAL A 481 -8.35 13.82 -17.98
C VAL A 481 -8.61 14.98 -18.93
N ASN A 482 -7.56 15.69 -19.35
CA ASN A 482 -7.66 16.85 -20.23
C ASN A 482 -7.86 16.42 -21.69
N GLN A 483 -7.07 15.44 -22.14
CA GLN A 483 -7.11 14.92 -23.49
C GLN A 483 -6.83 13.41 -23.47
N LEU A 484 -7.51 12.67 -24.34
CA LEU A 484 -7.28 11.25 -24.55
C LEU A 484 -7.27 10.98 -26.06
N PHE A 485 -6.16 10.47 -26.56
CA PHE A 485 -5.96 10.18 -27.97
C PHE A 485 -5.79 8.68 -28.18
N ILE A 486 -6.39 8.15 -29.24
CA ILE A 486 -6.32 6.73 -29.61
C ILE A 486 -5.92 6.63 -31.08
N LYS A 487 -4.78 5.99 -31.34
CA LYS A 487 -4.32 5.64 -32.69
C LYS A 487 -4.72 4.21 -33.01
N LEU A 488 -5.45 4.04 -34.11
CA LEU A 488 -5.79 2.73 -34.67
C LEU A 488 -4.80 2.32 -35.77
N PRO A 489 -4.65 1.00 -36.02
CA PRO A 489 -3.93 0.50 -37.19
C PRO A 489 -4.53 1.02 -38.52
N PRO A 490 -3.72 1.13 -39.59
CA PRO A 490 -4.21 1.44 -40.94
C PRO A 490 -5.33 0.49 -41.38
N GLY A 491 -6.38 1.03 -42.02
CA GLY A 491 -7.52 0.23 -42.47
C GLY A 491 -8.48 -0.21 -41.36
N ALA A 492 -8.36 0.35 -40.15
CA ALA A 492 -9.30 0.16 -39.05
C ALA A 492 -9.91 1.50 -38.59
N ALA A 493 -11.22 1.53 -38.34
CA ALA A 493 -11.94 2.72 -37.89
C ALA A 493 -12.94 2.38 -36.77
N PHE A 494 -13.23 3.32 -35.88
CA PHE A 494 -14.27 3.11 -34.88
C PHE A 494 -15.68 3.07 -35.49
N ASP A 495 -16.51 2.15 -35.00
CA ASP A 495 -17.96 2.19 -35.23
C ASP A 495 -18.59 3.15 -34.22
N THR A 496 -18.72 4.41 -34.62
CA THR A 496 -19.17 5.53 -33.77
C THR A 496 -20.51 5.28 -33.07
N ASN A 497 -21.37 4.42 -33.63
CA ASN A 497 -22.66 4.03 -33.05
C ASN A 497 -22.55 3.05 -31.87
N THR A 498 -21.36 2.50 -31.62
CA THR A 498 -21.12 1.45 -30.61
C THR A 498 -20.12 1.86 -29.55
N CYS A 499 -19.56 3.06 -29.67
CA CYS A 499 -18.61 3.60 -28.71
C CYS A 499 -19.34 4.11 -27.46
N ASP A 500 -18.74 3.89 -26.29
CA ASP A 500 -19.16 4.51 -25.02
C ASP A 500 -18.74 6.00 -24.94
N PHE A 501 -18.09 6.50 -25.99
CA PHE A 501 -17.52 7.84 -26.12
C PHE A 501 -17.74 8.36 -27.55
N VAL A 502 -17.52 9.66 -27.75
CA VAL A 502 -17.60 10.27 -29.09
C VAL A 502 -16.19 10.40 -29.65
N PRO A 503 -15.77 9.52 -30.58
CA PRO A 503 -14.49 9.67 -31.25
C PRO A 503 -14.56 10.84 -32.24
N GLU A 504 -13.56 11.71 -32.19
CA GLU A 504 -13.34 12.79 -33.15
C GLU A 504 -12.05 12.50 -33.90
N GLU A 505 -12.14 12.28 -35.21
CA GLU A 505 -10.97 12.00 -36.04
C GLU A 505 -10.09 13.25 -36.19
N ILE A 506 -8.78 13.10 -35.99
CA ILE A 506 -7.79 14.16 -36.12
C ILE A 506 -7.10 14.02 -37.47
N ASP A 507 -7.09 15.09 -38.26
CA ASP A 507 -6.24 15.16 -39.45
C ASP A 507 -4.78 15.37 -39.05
N CYS A 508 -3.97 14.32 -39.17
CA CYS A 508 -2.54 14.39 -38.86
C CYS A 508 -1.76 15.39 -39.74
N ARG A 509 -2.33 15.90 -40.85
CA ARG A 509 -1.73 16.97 -41.66
C ARG A 509 -1.96 18.37 -41.08
N ASN A 510 -3.01 18.53 -40.29
CA ASN A 510 -3.37 19.81 -39.67
C ASN A 510 -3.90 19.57 -38.26
N LEU A 511 -2.97 19.51 -37.30
CA LEU A 511 -3.30 19.19 -35.92
C LEU A 511 -4.14 20.27 -35.22
N GLY A 512 -4.11 21.52 -35.68
CA GLY A 512 -4.86 22.61 -35.08
C GLY A 512 -4.64 22.72 -33.56
N ASP A 513 -5.70 22.57 -32.78
CA ASP A 513 -5.71 22.59 -31.31
C ASP A 513 -5.30 21.25 -30.67
N ALA A 514 -5.04 20.21 -31.46
CA ALA A 514 -4.59 18.88 -31.04
C ALA A 514 -3.08 18.69 -31.25
N GLN A 515 -2.28 19.72 -31.03
CA GLN A 515 -0.83 19.68 -31.22
C GLN A 515 -0.16 18.58 -30.37
N GLU A 516 -0.75 18.22 -29.23
CA GLU A 516 -0.27 17.13 -28.37
C GLU A 516 -0.38 15.74 -29.03
N ALA A 517 -1.30 15.58 -29.99
CA ALA A 517 -1.45 14.36 -30.79
C ALA A 517 -0.32 14.17 -31.82
N SER A 518 0.52 15.19 -32.06
CA SER A 518 1.66 15.12 -33.00
C SER A 518 2.51 13.86 -32.82
N SER A 519 2.76 13.47 -31.56
CA SER A 519 3.51 12.26 -31.22
C SER A 519 2.88 10.93 -31.66
N LEU A 520 1.58 10.92 -31.96
CA LEU A 520 0.88 9.75 -32.50
C LEU A 520 0.82 9.77 -34.03
N CYS A 521 0.95 10.94 -34.63
CA CYS A 521 0.95 11.13 -36.07
C CYS A 521 2.35 10.89 -36.64
N ASP A 522 2.45 10.02 -37.64
CA ASP A 522 3.61 9.95 -38.50
C ASP A 522 3.37 10.82 -39.74
N PRO A 523 4.14 11.90 -39.95
CA PRO A 523 3.92 12.80 -41.09
C PRO A 523 4.11 12.12 -42.45
N GLN A 524 4.76 10.95 -42.51
CA GLN A 524 4.93 10.20 -43.75
C GLN A 524 3.82 9.17 -44.00
N ASP A 525 3.03 8.83 -42.99
CA ASP A 525 2.01 7.79 -43.08
C ASP A 525 0.60 8.36 -42.93
N THR A 526 0.03 8.78 -44.06
CA THR A 526 -1.33 9.32 -44.13
C THR A 526 -2.44 8.28 -43.93
N SER A 527 -2.09 7.00 -43.80
CA SER A 527 -3.08 5.93 -43.58
C SER A 527 -3.46 5.77 -42.10
N GLN A 528 -2.78 6.50 -41.21
CA GLN A 528 -3.01 6.46 -39.78
C GLN A 528 -4.25 7.25 -39.40
N ILE A 529 -5.12 6.63 -38.61
CA ILE A 529 -6.30 7.28 -38.06
C ILE A 529 -6.09 7.48 -36.57
N VAL A 530 -6.04 8.74 -36.16
CA VAL A 530 -5.93 9.15 -34.75
C VAL A 530 -7.25 9.78 -34.34
N TYR A 531 -7.79 9.32 -33.22
CA TYR A 531 -9.01 9.85 -32.64
C TYR A 531 -8.72 10.61 -31.36
N ARG A 532 -9.28 11.81 -31.22
CA ARG A 532 -9.49 12.50 -29.96
C ARG A 532 -10.77 11.97 -29.33
N VAL A 533 -10.70 11.54 -28.07
CA VAL A 533 -11.89 11.29 -27.27
C VAL A 533 -12.32 12.63 -26.68
N GLY A 534 -13.18 13.35 -27.42
CA GLY A 534 -13.55 14.72 -27.10
C GLY A 534 -14.44 14.82 -25.85
N LYS A 535 -14.51 16.01 -25.24
CA LYS A 535 -15.68 16.40 -24.42
C LYS A 535 -16.90 16.34 -25.33
N ALA A 536 -18.01 15.77 -24.87
CA ALA A 536 -19.28 15.87 -25.56
C ALA A 536 -19.51 17.37 -25.76
N SER A 537 -19.28 17.84 -26.99
CA SER A 537 -19.47 19.25 -27.31
C SER A 537 -20.89 19.62 -26.87
N GLU A 538 -21.11 20.86 -26.48
CA GLU A 538 -22.41 21.46 -26.13
C GLU A 538 -23.44 21.44 -27.29
N ARG A 539 -23.36 20.47 -28.22
CA ARG A 539 -24.47 20.06 -29.08
C ARG A 539 -25.50 19.35 -28.20
N ASP A 540 -26.37 20.17 -27.64
CA ASP A 540 -27.41 19.85 -26.65
C ASP A 540 -28.40 18.73 -27.06
N ASP A 541 -28.49 18.37 -28.35
CA ASP A 541 -29.65 17.62 -28.85
C ASP A 541 -29.42 16.11 -29.08
N MET A 542 -28.22 15.57 -28.91
CA MET A 542 -27.98 14.14 -29.15
C MET A 542 -27.15 13.48 -28.04
N LEU A 543 -27.83 12.64 -27.26
CA LEU A 543 -27.34 11.65 -26.28
C LEU A 543 -27.25 12.06 -24.80
N ARG A 544 -28.40 11.92 -24.11
CA ARG A 544 -28.46 11.64 -22.66
C ARG A 544 -27.71 10.37 -22.22
N VAL A 545 -27.31 9.49 -23.16
CA VAL A 545 -26.67 8.19 -22.89
C VAL A 545 -25.14 8.28 -22.82
N THR A 546 -24.49 9.21 -23.52
CA THR A 546 -23.01 9.35 -23.52
C THR A 546 -22.48 10.30 -22.44
N LYS A 547 -23.31 11.20 -21.90
CA LYS A 547 -22.89 12.14 -20.86
C LYS A 547 -22.35 11.43 -19.60
N ARG A 548 -22.93 10.28 -19.22
CA ARG A 548 -22.45 9.47 -18.08
C ARG A 548 -21.06 8.89 -18.28
N GLY A 549 -20.66 8.55 -19.51
CA GLY A 549 -19.34 7.97 -19.79
C GLY A 549 -18.24 9.02 -19.73
N LEU A 550 -18.52 10.21 -20.26
CA LEU A 550 -17.58 11.33 -20.24
C LEU A 550 -17.43 11.98 -18.88
N ASP A 551 -18.50 12.21 -18.13
CA ASP A 551 -18.39 12.78 -16.78
C ASP A 551 -17.52 11.89 -15.87
N ARG A 552 -17.49 10.57 -16.14
CA ARG A 552 -16.61 9.61 -15.46
C ARG A 552 -15.15 9.66 -15.90
N LEU A 553 -14.84 10.14 -17.10
CA LEU A 553 -13.46 10.34 -17.56
C LEU A 553 -12.82 11.54 -16.85
N PHE A 554 -13.61 12.55 -16.47
CA PHE A 554 -13.09 13.78 -15.88
C PHE A 554 -12.90 13.72 -14.36
N ALA A 555 -13.27 12.63 -13.68
CA ALA A 555 -12.98 12.40 -12.27
C ALA A 555 -12.83 10.89 -12.02
N ILE A 556 -11.59 10.38 -12.08
CA ILE A 556 -11.30 8.95 -11.92
C ILE A 556 -11.05 8.65 -10.44
N ASP A 557 -12.10 8.29 -9.69
CA ASP A 557 -11.96 7.87 -8.29
C ASP A 557 -11.18 6.55 -8.15
N LYS A 558 -11.33 5.66 -9.13
CA LYS A 558 -10.62 4.36 -9.17
C LYS A 558 -10.16 4.00 -10.57
N PHE A 559 -11.11 3.84 -11.48
CA PHE A 559 -10.87 3.48 -12.87
C PHE A 559 -12.05 3.90 -13.75
N VAL A 560 -11.79 4.08 -15.05
CA VAL A 560 -12.80 4.26 -16.09
C VAL A 560 -12.47 3.33 -17.24
N THR A 561 -13.49 2.61 -17.73
CA THR A 561 -13.36 1.72 -18.87
C THR A 561 -14.22 2.23 -20.02
N LEU A 562 -13.61 2.37 -21.18
CA LEU A 562 -14.23 2.73 -22.44
C LEU A 562 -14.22 1.52 -23.37
N THR A 563 -15.32 1.28 -24.06
CA THR A 563 -15.36 0.27 -25.10
C THR A 563 -15.91 0.85 -26.40
N CYS A 564 -15.43 0.35 -27.53
CA CYS A 564 -16.00 0.63 -28.83
C CYS A 564 -15.77 -0.54 -29.78
N LYS A 565 -16.67 -0.79 -30.76
CA LYS A 565 -16.34 -1.69 -31.86
C LYS A 565 -15.46 -0.96 -32.88
N VAL A 566 -14.51 -1.69 -33.44
CA VAL A 566 -13.63 -1.28 -34.52
C VAL A 566 -14.02 -2.09 -35.75
N LYS A 567 -14.28 -1.39 -36.86
CA LYS A 567 -14.55 -1.96 -38.18
C LYS A 567 -13.26 -2.00 -38.98
N VAL A 568 -13.06 -3.08 -39.73
CA VAL A 568 -12.02 -3.12 -40.78
C VAL A 568 -12.56 -2.40 -42.00
N THR A 569 -12.01 -1.23 -42.33
CA THR A 569 -12.40 -0.44 -43.52
C THR A 569 -11.61 -0.82 -44.77
N SER A 570 -10.36 -1.28 -44.59
CA SER A 570 -9.52 -1.75 -45.69
C SER A 570 -8.66 -2.94 -45.25
N PRO A 571 -9.07 -4.18 -45.58
CA PRO A 571 -8.27 -5.38 -45.32
C PRO A 571 -6.86 -5.29 -45.89
N ASP A 572 -6.70 -4.73 -47.10
CA ASP A 572 -5.41 -4.61 -47.78
C ASP A 572 -4.49 -3.60 -47.09
N ALA A 573 -5.01 -2.48 -46.58
CA ALA A 573 -4.21 -1.54 -45.79
C ALA A 573 -3.76 -2.14 -44.45
N LEU A 574 -4.60 -2.99 -43.85
CA LEU A 574 -4.33 -3.64 -42.57
C LEU A 574 -3.37 -4.83 -42.71
N LEU A 575 -3.48 -5.64 -43.77
CA LEU A 575 -2.64 -6.83 -43.98
C LEU A 575 -1.40 -6.56 -44.85
N GLY A 576 -1.45 -5.53 -45.68
CA GLY A 576 -0.45 -5.29 -46.72
C GLY A 576 -0.37 -6.46 -47.70
N VAL A 577 0.85 -6.85 -48.07
CA VAL A 577 1.11 -8.01 -48.94
C VAL A 577 1.26 -9.33 -48.16
N THR A 578 1.06 -9.31 -46.85
CA THR A 578 1.33 -10.45 -45.97
C THR A 578 0.04 -11.08 -45.45
N PRO A 579 -0.03 -12.42 -45.33
CA PRO A 579 -1.22 -13.11 -44.81
C PRO A 579 -1.42 -12.88 -43.29
N LEU A 580 -0.37 -12.44 -42.59
CA LEU A 580 -0.40 -12.02 -41.19
C LEU A 580 0.35 -10.69 -41.06
N ALA A 581 -0.28 -9.70 -40.42
CA ALA A 581 0.33 -8.42 -40.09
C ALA A 581 0.31 -8.18 -38.59
N THR A 582 1.32 -7.46 -38.09
CA THR A 582 1.42 -7.04 -36.69
C THR A 582 1.29 -5.52 -36.64
N HIS A 583 0.30 -5.03 -35.90
CA HIS A 583 0.08 -3.60 -35.69
C HIS A 583 -0.01 -3.25 -34.21
N TYR A 584 -0.03 -1.96 -33.92
CA TYR A 584 -0.12 -1.44 -32.57
C TYR A 584 -1.30 -0.50 -32.44
N PHE A 585 -2.12 -0.73 -31.42
CA PHE A 585 -2.97 0.32 -30.86
C PHE A 585 -2.09 1.20 -29.98
N LYS A 586 -2.21 2.52 -30.09
CA LYS A 586 -1.54 3.46 -29.18
C LYS A 586 -2.57 4.36 -28.52
N VAL A 587 -2.40 4.60 -27.24
CA VAL A 587 -3.25 5.50 -26.45
C VAL A 587 -2.36 6.47 -25.71
N THR A 588 -2.68 7.76 -25.82
CA THR A 588 -2.02 8.84 -25.09
C THR A 588 -3.06 9.55 -24.24
N THR A 589 -2.82 9.67 -22.95
CA THR A 589 -3.69 10.44 -22.05
C THR A 589 -2.90 11.56 -21.40
N ILE A 590 -3.50 12.76 -21.37
CA ILE A 590 -2.96 13.95 -20.74
C ILE A 590 -3.95 14.39 -19.66
N TYR A 591 -3.49 14.57 -18.44
CA TYR A 591 -4.37 14.73 -17.28
C TYR A 591 -3.72 15.55 -16.16
N ASP A 592 -4.57 16.22 -15.38
CA ASP A 592 -4.19 16.90 -14.15
C ASP A 592 -4.12 15.86 -13.03
N TYR A 593 -2.99 15.82 -12.34
CA TYR A 593 -2.78 14.93 -11.21
C TYR A 593 -2.44 15.73 -9.96
N MET A 594 -3.01 15.32 -8.83
CA MET A 594 -2.81 15.96 -7.52
C MET A 594 -2.24 14.97 -6.52
N LEU A 595 -1.06 15.27 -5.98
CA LEU A 595 -0.56 14.55 -4.81
C LEU A 595 -1.04 15.26 -3.54
N ARG A 596 -1.65 14.50 -2.64
CA ARG A 596 -2.14 14.98 -1.34
C ARG A 596 -1.39 14.29 -0.22
N LYS A 597 -0.64 15.06 0.58
CA LYS A 597 -0.07 14.59 1.86
C LYS A 597 -0.73 15.34 3.00
N THR A 598 -1.20 14.58 3.98
CA THR A 598 -1.76 15.11 5.22
C THR A 598 -0.72 14.98 6.32
N MET A 599 -0.62 16.01 7.16
CA MET A 599 0.05 15.90 8.46
C MET A 599 -0.88 16.39 9.56
N ALA A 600 -0.78 15.77 10.73
CA ALA A 600 -1.45 16.27 11.93
C ALA A 600 -0.50 17.18 12.70
N VAL A 601 -0.99 18.34 13.12
CA VAL A 601 -0.27 19.24 14.02
C VAL A 601 -1.13 19.58 15.22
N SER A 602 -0.51 19.58 16.40
CA SER A 602 -1.20 19.90 17.65
C SER A 602 -1.41 21.39 17.79
N ARG A 603 -2.63 21.81 18.10
CA ARG A 603 -2.98 23.21 18.36
C ARG A 603 -3.05 23.45 19.87
N LYS A 604 -2.28 24.42 20.37
CA LYS A 604 -2.37 24.89 21.75
C LYS A 604 -3.14 26.20 21.78
N ARG A 605 -4.06 26.36 22.74
CA ARG A 605 -4.65 27.68 23.00
C ARG A 605 -3.55 28.62 23.42
N VAL A 606 -3.58 29.85 22.90
CA VAL A 606 -2.81 30.94 23.50
C VAL A 606 -3.21 30.95 24.97
N PRO A 607 -2.26 30.80 25.92
CA PRO A 607 -2.59 30.90 27.33
C PRO A 607 -3.34 32.22 27.50
N GLU A 608 -4.59 32.17 27.95
CA GLU A 608 -5.33 33.40 28.27
C GLU A 608 -4.42 34.20 29.19
N PHE A 609 -4.04 35.39 28.74
CA PHE A 609 -3.26 36.31 29.53
C PHE A 609 -4.16 36.77 30.68
N ARG A 610 -4.25 35.95 31.72
CA ARG A 610 -4.79 36.35 33.00
C ARG A 610 -3.82 37.39 33.51
N GLY A 611 -4.28 38.64 33.53
CA GLY A 611 -3.52 39.74 34.08
C GLY A 611 -2.95 39.41 35.47
N PRO A 612 -1.96 40.17 35.95
CA PRO A 612 -1.01 39.80 37.00
C PRO A 612 -1.56 39.58 38.44
N PHE A 613 -2.83 39.22 38.62
CA PHE A 613 -3.45 39.03 39.93
C PHE A 613 -4.03 37.63 40.20
N ALA A 614 -3.90 36.65 39.30
CA ALA A 614 -4.24 35.27 39.63
C ALA A 614 -3.01 34.56 40.21
N GLN A 615 -3.01 34.33 41.52
CA GLN A 615 -1.97 33.57 42.21
C GLN A 615 -1.71 32.21 41.52
N PRO A 616 -0.45 31.80 41.34
CA PRO A 616 -0.16 30.50 40.76
C PRO A 616 -0.68 29.38 41.68
N PRO A 617 -1.26 28.30 41.13
CA PRO A 617 -1.51 27.12 41.93
C PRO A 617 -0.19 26.59 42.47
N VAL A 618 -0.19 26.26 43.76
CA VAL A 618 0.93 25.63 44.46
C VAL A 618 1.27 24.32 43.73
N VAL A 619 2.38 24.30 42.99
CA VAL A 619 2.93 23.10 42.37
C VAL A 619 3.66 22.32 43.45
N THR A 620 3.11 21.18 43.87
CA THR A 620 3.61 20.36 45.00
C THR A 620 4.42 19.14 44.59
N THR A 621 4.83 18.97 43.34
CA THR A 621 5.62 17.78 42.94
C THR A 621 6.96 18.12 42.27
N PRO A 622 8.08 17.54 42.75
CA PRO A 622 9.43 17.75 42.19
C PRO A 622 9.67 17.24 40.75
N GLU A 623 8.71 16.56 40.12
CA GLU A 623 8.92 15.88 38.83
C GLU A 623 8.83 16.80 37.59
N ALA A 624 8.35 18.04 37.73
CA ALA A 624 8.16 18.96 36.60
C ALA A 624 9.42 19.74 36.16
N VAL A 625 10.56 19.57 36.85
CA VAL A 625 11.79 20.31 36.56
C VAL A 625 12.72 19.57 35.58
N ASP A 626 12.57 18.25 35.43
CA ASP A 626 13.44 17.43 34.58
C ASP A 626 13.01 17.37 33.10
N GLU A 627 11.78 17.75 32.74
CA GLU A 627 11.31 17.79 31.34
C GLU A 627 11.77 19.03 30.55
N ALA A 628 12.28 20.07 31.23
CA ALA A 628 12.71 21.32 30.59
C ALA A 628 14.13 21.26 29.97
N TYR A 629 14.83 20.12 30.08
CA TYR A 629 16.22 19.98 29.63
C TYR A 629 16.47 18.70 28.81
N GLN A 630 15.60 18.42 27.83
CA GLN A 630 15.92 17.43 26.79
C GLN A 630 16.89 18.07 25.77
N PRO A 631 18.11 17.53 25.57
CA PRO A 631 19.01 18.02 24.53
C PRO A 631 18.40 17.76 23.15
N SER A 632 18.16 18.82 22.39
CA SER A 632 17.70 18.75 20.99
C SER A 632 18.72 18.02 20.10
N GLU A 633 18.25 17.26 19.11
CA GLU A 633 19.10 16.59 18.12
C GLU A 633 20.09 17.58 17.45
N PRO A 634 21.35 17.18 17.22
CA PRO A 634 22.33 18.02 16.55
C PRO A 634 21.88 18.34 15.11
N GLY A 635 21.78 19.63 14.77
CA GLY A 635 21.67 20.08 13.37
C GLY A 635 20.40 20.82 12.95
N VAL A 636 19.42 21.05 13.84
CA VAL A 636 18.27 21.93 13.53
C VAL A 636 18.55 23.33 14.08
N PRO A 637 18.66 24.38 13.23
CA PRO A 637 18.81 25.75 13.71
C PRO A 637 17.59 26.13 14.54
N ARG A 638 17.77 26.41 15.85
CA ARG A 638 16.71 27.02 16.64
C ARG A 638 16.43 28.41 16.07
N ALA A 639 15.16 28.83 16.12
CA ALA A 639 14.81 30.22 15.81
C ALA A 639 15.69 31.17 16.65
N ILE A 640 16.21 32.20 15.99
CA ILE A 640 16.99 33.26 16.62
C ILE A 640 16.07 33.99 17.61
N ARG A 641 16.40 33.97 18.92
CA ARG A 641 15.55 34.54 19.98
C ARG A 641 16.14 35.84 20.50
N GLU A 642 15.56 36.95 20.08
CA GLU A 642 15.96 38.31 20.48
C GLU A 642 15.81 38.54 21.99
N LEU A 643 14.83 37.89 22.60
CA LEU A 643 14.51 38.02 24.02
C LEU A 643 15.12 36.90 24.89
N ALA A 644 16.17 36.24 24.40
CA ALA A 644 16.82 35.15 25.13
C ALA A 644 17.47 35.66 26.43
N VAL A 645 17.18 35.00 27.55
CA VAL A 645 17.75 35.26 28.87
C VAL A 645 18.37 33.98 29.42
N SER A 646 19.67 34.00 29.69
CA SER A 646 20.38 32.90 30.35
C SER A 646 20.29 33.00 31.87
N PRO A 647 20.29 31.88 32.62
CA PRO A 647 20.48 31.85 34.08
C PRO A 647 21.77 32.54 34.57
N THR A 648 22.68 32.87 33.66
CA THR A 648 23.92 33.62 33.93
C THR A 648 23.81 35.14 33.71
N ALA A 649 22.58 35.67 33.55
CA ALA A 649 22.31 37.08 33.22
C ALA A 649 22.90 37.57 31.88
N CYS A 650 23.23 36.63 31.01
CA CYS A 650 23.63 36.92 29.64
C CYS A 650 22.37 36.95 28.79
N ILE A 651 22.09 38.08 28.13
CA ILE A 651 20.79 38.31 27.50
C ILE A 651 20.92 38.83 26.06
N GLY A 652 19.81 38.78 25.33
CA GLY A 652 19.71 39.26 23.97
C GLY A 652 20.32 38.29 22.95
N LEU A 653 20.31 38.68 21.68
CA LEU A 653 20.85 37.86 20.58
C LEU A 653 22.31 37.45 20.78
N GLY A 654 23.15 38.38 21.24
CA GLY A 654 24.55 38.10 21.50
C GLY A 654 24.81 37.37 22.82
N GLN A 655 23.79 37.16 23.67
CA GLN A 655 23.98 36.63 25.03
C GLN A 655 25.06 37.43 25.79
N PHE A 656 24.89 38.75 25.85
CA PHE A 656 25.83 39.63 26.54
C PHE A 656 25.56 39.63 28.05
N CYS A 657 26.53 39.17 28.83
CA CYS A 657 26.51 39.30 30.28
C CYS A 657 26.78 40.75 30.68
N GLY A 658 26.27 41.20 31.84
CA GLY A 658 26.32 42.62 32.23
C GLY A 658 27.74 43.20 32.23
N GLY A 659 28.73 42.45 32.71
CA GLY A 659 30.14 42.87 32.69
C GLY A 659 30.70 43.09 31.29
N THR A 660 30.38 42.22 30.33
CA THR A 660 30.83 42.36 28.94
C THR A 660 30.11 43.53 28.27
N ALA A 661 28.81 43.70 28.53
CA ALA A 661 28.01 44.77 27.95
C ALA A 661 28.47 46.16 28.39
N LYS A 662 28.97 46.31 29.63
CA LYS A 662 29.60 47.56 30.12
C LYS A 662 30.79 48.02 29.26
N GLY A 663 31.42 47.11 28.52
CA GLY A 663 32.50 47.44 27.58
C GLY A 663 32.02 48.12 26.29
N TYR A 664 30.70 48.21 26.06
CA TYR A 664 30.10 48.80 24.86
C TYR A 664 29.01 49.83 25.26
N PRO A 665 29.36 50.90 25.99
CA PRO A 665 28.37 51.84 26.53
C PRO A 665 27.62 52.62 25.44
N ASP A 666 28.20 52.75 24.24
CA ASP A 666 27.54 53.36 23.08
C ASP A 666 26.44 52.48 22.49
N LEU A 667 26.57 51.15 22.62
CA LEU A 667 25.60 50.18 22.14
C LEU A 667 24.61 49.76 23.25
N PHE A 668 25.06 49.76 24.50
CA PHE A 668 24.26 49.36 25.66
C PHE A 668 24.19 50.47 26.73
N PRO A 669 23.52 51.60 26.42
CA PRO A 669 23.46 52.76 27.32
C PRO A 669 22.60 52.51 28.58
N ARG A 670 21.77 51.45 28.60
CA ARG A 670 20.89 51.11 29.71
C ARG A 670 21.03 49.63 30.03
N LEU A 671 21.71 49.32 31.12
CA LEU A 671 21.88 47.95 31.62
C LEU A 671 21.03 47.76 32.87
N ARG A 672 20.22 46.70 32.87
CA ARG A 672 19.35 46.31 33.97
C ARG A 672 19.67 44.87 34.39
N PRO A 673 19.67 44.57 35.69
CA PRO A 673 19.82 43.20 36.17
C PRO A 673 18.68 42.30 35.64
N CYS A 674 19.02 41.13 35.07
CA CYS A 674 18.09 40.21 34.37
C CYS A 674 18.26 38.75 34.82
N CYS A 675 18.24 38.48 36.13
CA CYS A 675 18.45 37.15 36.67
C CYS A 675 17.14 36.46 37.07
N VAL A 676 17.03 35.15 36.83
CA VAL A 676 15.91 34.38 37.39
C VAL A 676 16.33 33.87 38.77
N LYS A 677 15.51 34.10 39.80
CA LYS A 677 15.77 33.56 41.14
C LYS A 677 15.52 32.05 41.11
N VAL A 678 16.58 31.27 41.00
CA VAL A 678 16.57 29.80 41.04
C VAL A 678 17.45 29.30 42.17
N ASP A 679 17.25 28.05 42.61
CA ASP A 679 18.01 27.43 43.71
C ASP A 679 19.52 27.33 43.45
N THR A 680 19.94 27.56 42.20
CA THR A 680 21.33 27.53 41.73
C THR A 680 21.72 28.84 41.02
N GLU A 681 21.52 29.99 41.69
CA GLU A 681 21.94 31.30 41.17
C GLU A 681 23.43 31.27 40.76
N SER A 682 23.73 31.72 39.53
CA SER A 682 25.11 31.77 39.04
C SER A 682 25.93 32.83 39.76
N TYR A 683 27.27 32.68 39.80
CA TYR A 683 28.17 33.70 40.35
C TYR A 683 27.93 35.10 39.75
N ILE A 684 27.65 35.19 38.45
CA ILE A 684 27.39 36.47 37.78
C ILE A 684 26.10 37.10 38.33
N CYS A 685 25.04 36.32 38.44
CA CYS A 685 23.78 36.80 39.01
C CYS A 685 23.93 37.20 40.48
N GLU A 686 24.69 36.43 41.26
CA GLU A 686 24.98 36.79 42.65
C GLU A 686 25.75 38.12 42.75
N GLN A 687 26.73 38.36 41.88
CA GLN A 687 27.47 39.63 41.83
C GLN A 687 26.57 40.80 41.41
N GLU A 688 25.70 40.60 40.41
CA GLU A 688 24.72 41.60 40.00
C GLU A 688 23.73 41.90 41.14
N ARG A 689 23.32 40.88 41.90
CA ARG A 689 22.49 41.02 43.12
C ARG A 689 23.17 41.87 44.17
N ARG A 690 24.42 41.54 44.51
CA ARG A 690 25.21 42.25 45.52
C ARG A 690 25.44 43.70 45.11
N SER A 691 25.65 43.94 43.83
CA SER A 691 25.83 45.29 43.25
C SER A 691 24.54 46.11 43.25
N CYS A 692 23.37 45.48 43.22
CA CYS A 692 22.04 46.11 43.27
C CYS A 692 21.71 46.72 44.66
N GLY A 693 22.40 46.27 45.73
CA GLY A 693 22.21 46.77 47.10
C GLY A 693 20.86 46.41 47.73
N ASN A 694 20.42 47.19 48.71
CA ASN A 694 19.14 47.00 49.45
C ASN A 694 17.96 47.76 48.83
N SER A 695 18.00 48.09 47.54
CA SER A 695 16.85 48.76 46.93
C SER A 695 15.62 47.84 47.00
N LEU A 696 14.43 48.43 47.23
CA LEU A 696 13.15 47.70 47.31
C LEU A 696 12.93 46.76 46.11
N TRP A 697 13.53 47.13 44.97
CA TRP A 697 13.56 46.40 43.71
C TRP A 697 14.36 45.09 43.73
N CYS A 698 15.42 44.97 44.54
CA CYS A 698 16.20 43.72 44.63
C CYS A 698 15.54 42.68 45.57
N ALA A 699 14.55 43.10 46.39
CA ALA A 699 13.98 42.29 47.47
C ALA A 699 12.73 41.47 47.08
N THR A 700 11.97 41.87 46.05
CA THR A 700 10.63 41.32 45.74
C THR A 700 10.60 40.12 44.78
N GLY A 701 11.75 39.57 44.39
CA GLY A 701 11.82 38.32 43.63
C GLY A 701 11.88 38.54 42.11
N GLY A 702 13.09 38.34 41.56
CA GLY A 702 13.29 38.00 40.15
C GLY A 702 13.50 39.13 39.15
N TYR A 703 14.37 40.12 39.43
CA TYR A 703 15.09 40.93 38.43
C TYR A 703 14.30 41.37 37.18
N THR A 704 13.50 42.41 37.38
CA THR A 704 12.60 43.04 36.42
C THR A 704 13.39 43.79 35.34
N CYS A 705 13.84 43.10 34.30
CA CYS A 705 14.27 43.80 33.09
C CYS A 705 13.25 43.59 31.99
N SER A 706 13.04 44.66 31.22
CA SER A 706 12.07 44.71 30.15
C SER A 706 12.80 44.73 28.81
N ALA A 707 12.19 44.09 27.83
CA ALA A 707 12.59 44.23 26.44
C ALA A 707 11.93 45.44 25.77
N ASP A 708 10.95 46.08 26.41
CA ASP A 708 10.26 47.25 25.90
C ASP A 708 11.09 48.53 26.13
N PRO A 709 11.53 49.24 25.07
CA PRO A 709 12.26 50.50 25.20
C PRO A 709 11.52 51.61 25.94
N GLY A 710 10.19 51.54 26.00
CA GLY A 710 9.33 52.47 26.74
C GLY A 710 9.25 52.20 28.24
N ASP A 711 9.71 51.03 28.70
CA ASP A 711 9.69 50.64 30.11
C ASP A 711 10.90 51.26 30.85
N PRO A 712 10.71 51.84 32.05
CA PRO A 712 11.83 52.28 32.90
C PRO A 712 12.83 51.15 33.20
N ASN A 713 12.40 49.89 33.13
CA ASN A 713 13.19 48.69 33.32
C ASN A 713 13.81 48.13 32.03
N TYR A 714 13.79 48.89 30.94
CA TYR A 714 14.40 48.46 29.67
C TYR A 714 15.89 48.11 29.80
N ASP A 715 16.28 46.93 29.32
CA ASP A 715 17.68 46.57 29.08
C ASP A 715 18.02 46.64 27.59
N SER A 716 18.96 47.53 27.26
CA SER A 716 19.42 47.76 25.89
C SER A 716 20.09 46.57 25.21
N ARG A 717 20.47 45.52 25.95
CA ARG A 717 20.98 44.26 25.37
C ARG A 717 19.91 43.47 24.62
N PHE A 718 18.62 43.71 24.89
CA PHE A 718 17.51 43.15 24.11
C PHE A 718 17.35 43.82 22.74
N ASN A 719 17.96 44.98 22.49
CA ASN A 719 17.94 45.58 21.16
C ASN A 719 18.73 44.68 20.18
N PRO A 720 18.07 44.09 19.17
CA PRO A 720 18.70 43.12 18.27
C PRO A 720 19.90 43.71 17.52
N GLU A 721 19.74 44.92 17.00
CA GLU A 721 20.76 45.60 16.20
C GLU A 721 22.01 45.93 17.03
N ASN A 722 21.83 46.49 18.23
CA ASN A 722 22.95 46.79 19.13
C ASN A 722 23.64 45.50 19.59
N SER A 723 22.88 44.45 19.87
CA SER A 723 23.41 43.14 20.23
C SER A 723 24.28 42.55 19.11
N ILE A 724 23.82 42.62 17.85
CA ILE A 724 24.59 42.16 16.69
C ILE A 724 25.85 43.01 16.48
N LYS A 725 25.74 44.34 16.55
CA LYS A 725 26.90 45.25 16.44
C LYS A 725 27.95 44.99 17.51
N ALA A 726 27.52 44.78 18.75
CA ALA A 726 28.43 44.46 19.86
C ALA A 726 29.09 43.09 19.64
N LEU A 727 28.33 42.09 19.16
CA LEU A 727 28.86 40.76 18.85
C LEU A 727 29.94 40.85 17.78
N ALA A 728 29.67 41.58 16.69
CA ALA A 728 30.63 41.79 15.60
C ALA A 728 31.91 42.48 16.11
N ARG A 729 31.79 43.52 16.94
CA ARG A 729 32.96 44.22 17.53
C ARG A 729 33.76 43.31 18.46
N LEU A 730 33.10 42.55 19.32
CA LEU A 730 33.76 41.63 20.23
C LEU A 730 34.46 40.50 19.47
N HIS A 731 33.80 39.91 18.49
CA HIS A 731 34.38 38.86 17.66
C HIS A 731 35.56 39.37 16.83
N ALA A 732 35.46 40.55 16.21
CA ALA A 732 36.56 41.17 15.47
C ALA A 732 37.77 41.46 16.37
N SER A 733 37.53 41.92 17.60
CA SER A 733 38.59 42.12 18.60
C SER A 733 39.29 40.80 18.96
N ASN A 734 38.52 39.73 19.19
CA ASN A 734 39.07 38.41 19.45
C ASN A 734 39.83 37.85 18.24
N PHE A 735 39.28 37.98 17.03
CA PHE A 735 39.94 37.56 15.79
C PHE A 735 41.29 38.26 15.60
N LYS A 736 41.35 39.58 15.82
CA LYS A 736 42.59 40.35 15.75
C LYS A 736 43.66 39.86 16.74
N ARG A 737 43.26 39.39 17.93
CA ARG A 737 44.21 38.86 18.93
C ARG A 737 44.91 37.57 18.50
N PHE A 738 44.33 36.86 17.54
CA PHE A 738 44.85 35.58 17.03
C PHE A 738 45.21 35.64 15.55
N SER A 739 45.39 36.82 14.96
CA SER A 739 45.63 37.01 13.51
C SER A 739 46.77 36.16 12.96
N ASP A 740 47.78 35.89 13.79
CA ASP A 740 49.01 35.20 13.39
C ASP A 740 48.85 33.67 13.32
N TYR A 741 47.68 33.15 13.70
CA TYR A 741 47.41 31.71 13.74
C TYR A 741 46.51 31.25 12.60
N ALA A 742 46.72 30.01 12.14
CA ALA A 742 45.86 29.40 11.13
C ALA A 742 44.44 29.18 11.69
N ALA A 743 44.34 28.67 12.93
CA ALA A 743 43.09 28.40 13.64
C ALA A 743 42.48 29.64 14.34
N ARG A 744 42.72 30.85 13.81
CA ARG A 744 42.30 32.12 14.41
C ARG A 744 40.79 32.27 14.56
N ASN A 745 40.00 31.67 13.67
CA ASN A 745 38.54 31.70 13.74
C ASN A 745 38.05 30.92 14.97
N GLU A 746 38.54 29.70 15.12
CA GLU A 746 38.24 28.81 16.24
C GLU A 746 38.68 29.44 17.56
N PHE A 747 39.87 30.05 17.60
CA PHE A 747 40.36 30.76 18.80
C PHE A 747 39.50 31.97 19.14
N ALA A 748 39.04 32.73 18.13
CA ALA A 748 38.17 33.87 18.34
C ALA A 748 36.78 33.48 18.84
N ILE A 749 36.21 32.40 18.31
CA ILE A 749 34.92 31.82 18.74
C ILE A 749 35.06 31.26 20.16
N ALA A 750 36.11 30.48 20.44
CA ALA A 750 36.38 29.96 21.78
C ALA A 750 36.52 31.11 22.80
N SER A 751 37.21 32.19 22.41
CA SER A 751 37.41 33.37 23.25
C SER A 751 36.13 34.14 23.53
N TYR A 752 35.10 34.02 22.69
CA TYR A 752 33.79 34.60 22.94
C TYR A 752 33.10 33.93 24.13
N ASN A 753 33.18 32.59 24.22
CA ASN A 753 32.50 31.81 25.27
C ASN A 753 33.35 31.66 26.56
N ALA A 754 34.63 31.38 26.39
CA ALA A 754 35.56 31.11 27.49
C ALA A 754 36.35 32.34 27.95
N GLY A 755 36.31 33.44 27.19
CA GLY A 755 37.20 34.58 27.39
C GLY A 755 38.56 34.35 26.71
N SER A 756 39.17 35.44 26.26
CA SER A 756 40.45 35.36 25.51
C SER A 756 41.67 34.97 26.36
N ALA A 757 41.67 35.24 27.66
CA ALA A 757 42.79 34.94 28.55
C ALA A 757 43.07 33.42 28.68
N PRO A 758 42.08 32.55 28.97
CA PRO A 758 42.31 31.11 29.01
C PRO A 758 42.66 30.54 27.62
N VAL A 759 42.09 31.07 26.54
CA VAL A 759 42.45 30.62 25.18
C VAL A 759 43.91 30.97 24.87
N ARG A 760 44.37 32.19 25.17
CA ARG A 760 45.77 32.60 24.98
C ARG A 760 46.73 31.73 25.78
N LEU A 761 46.44 31.47 27.06
CA LEU A 761 47.29 30.60 27.89
C LEU A 761 47.33 29.16 27.36
N ALA A 762 46.23 28.65 26.81
CA ALA A 762 46.17 27.33 26.19
C ALA A 762 46.98 27.28 24.87
N VAL A 763 46.93 28.35 24.07
CA VAL A 763 47.80 28.51 22.89
C VAL A 763 49.27 28.51 23.30
N GLU A 764 49.66 29.28 24.32
CA GLU A 764 51.03 29.32 24.84
C GLU A 764 51.49 27.96 25.35
N ALA A 765 50.62 27.24 26.08
CA ALA A 765 50.91 25.89 26.55
C ALA A 765 51.10 24.90 25.39
N ALA A 766 50.31 25.01 24.31
CA ALA A 766 50.49 24.18 23.13
C ALA A 766 51.81 24.50 22.39
N LYS A 767 52.21 25.78 22.35
CA LYS A 767 53.50 26.20 21.76
C LYS A 767 54.70 25.67 22.54
N GLN A 768 54.60 25.56 23.86
CA GLN A 768 55.67 24.99 24.70
C GLN A 768 55.95 23.50 24.40
N GLU A 769 55.06 22.82 23.68
CA GLU A 769 55.26 21.45 23.18
C GLU A 769 55.89 21.40 21.79
N GLY A 770 56.45 22.52 21.30
CA GLY A 770 57.16 22.60 20.03
C GLY A 770 56.25 22.81 18.81
N VAL A 771 55.02 23.27 19.02
CA VAL A 771 54.04 23.53 17.94
C VAL A 771 53.90 25.03 17.70
N ASP A 772 54.53 25.57 16.65
CA ASP A 772 54.53 27.02 16.39
C ASP A 772 53.15 27.60 16.02
N ASN A 773 52.32 26.81 15.31
CA ASN A 773 50.98 27.19 14.87
C ASN A 773 49.97 26.10 15.27
N PRO A 774 49.54 26.07 16.54
CA PRO A 774 48.71 24.98 17.04
C PRO A 774 47.32 24.98 16.42
N THR A 775 46.76 23.79 16.21
CA THR A 775 45.37 23.61 15.76
C THR A 775 44.39 23.84 16.91
N TRP A 776 43.10 24.00 16.59
CA TRP A 776 42.05 24.06 17.62
C TRP A 776 42.06 22.85 18.56
N SER A 777 42.24 21.63 18.03
CA SER A 777 42.27 20.42 18.86
C SER A 777 43.46 20.39 19.83
N GLN A 778 44.63 20.86 19.39
CA GLN A 778 45.82 20.96 20.24
C GLN A 778 45.63 21.99 21.35
N VAL A 779 45.04 23.15 21.05
CA VAL A 779 44.74 24.18 22.05
C VAL A 779 43.66 23.71 23.03
N TYR A 780 42.57 23.13 22.53
CA TYR A 780 41.48 22.60 23.35
C TYR A 780 41.99 21.54 24.34
N ALA A 781 42.93 20.69 23.93
CA ALA A 781 43.55 19.68 24.80
C ALA A 781 44.36 20.28 25.97
N LYS A 782 44.77 21.55 25.91
CA LYS A 782 45.46 22.26 27.01
C LYS A 782 44.53 22.99 27.95
N MET A 783 43.24 23.06 27.64
CA MET A 783 42.27 23.78 28.46
C MET A 783 41.92 22.94 29.70
N THR A 784 42.57 23.23 30.83
CA THR A 784 42.31 22.58 32.12
C THR A 784 41.70 23.55 33.14
N PRO A 785 41.04 23.04 34.20
CA PRO A 785 40.55 23.90 35.28
C PRO A 785 41.62 24.79 35.90
N GLU A 786 42.84 24.29 36.08
CA GLU A 786 43.97 25.00 36.66
C GLU A 786 44.42 26.15 35.75
N LEU A 787 44.41 25.93 34.43
CA LEU A 787 44.72 26.97 33.44
C LEU A 787 43.66 28.08 33.46
N PHE A 788 42.38 27.72 33.55
CA PHE A 788 41.30 28.70 33.67
C PHE A 788 41.41 29.51 34.97
N GLN A 789 41.71 28.86 36.10
CA GLN A 789 41.92 29.54 37.38
C GLN A 789 43.07 30.53 37.36
N ARG A 790 44.15 30.22 36.63
CA ARG A 790 45.27 31.16 36.41
C ARG A 790 44.88 32.34 35.52
N SER A 791 43.86 32.20 34.68
CA SER A 791 43.50 33.21 33.68
C SER A 791 42.67 34.38 34.23
N SER A 792 41.92 34.17 35.32
CA SER A 792 41.05 35.19 35.91
C SER A 792 40.62 34.82 37.34
N SER A 793 40.54 35.82 38.21
CA SER A 793 39.97 35.69 39.56
C SER A 793 38.52 35.23 39.57
N THR A 794 37.77 35.45 38.48
CA THR A 794 36.41 34.90 38.32
C THR A 794 36.41 33.37 38.36
N TYR A 795 37.38 32.72 37.71
CA TYR A 795 37.50 31.27 37.69
C TYR A 795 38.10 30.69 38.98
N SER A 796 38.74 31.53 39.79
CA SER A 796 39.21 31.20 41.14
C SER A 796 38.13 31.36 42.22
N SER A 797 36.93 31.83 41.87
CA SER A 797 35.83 32.05 42.83
C SER A 797 35.33 30.74 43.45
N GLU A 798 34.74 30.85 44.65
CA GLU A 798 34.11 29.73 45.37
C GLU A 798 33.14 28.96 44.46
N TYR A 799 32.39 29.63 43.58
CA TYR A 799 31.47 28.98 42.65
C TYR A 799 32.14 27.91 41.77
N PHE A 800 33.34 28.18 41.25
CA PHE A 800 34.06 27.23 40.39
C PHE A 800 34.89 26.22 41.19
N THR A 801 35.33 26.57 42.40
CA THR A 801 36.22 25.74 43.23
C THR A 801 35.49 24.86 44.25
N LYS A 802 34.29 25.25 44.71
CA LYS A 802 33.48 24.56 45.74
C LYS A 802 33.14 23.11 45.40
N ASN A 803 32.88 22.83 44.13
CA ASN A 803 32.60 21.48 43.65
C ASN A 803 33.85 20.82 43.04
N ASN A 804 35.01 20.98 43.67
CA ASN A 804 36.27 20.38 43.24
C ASN A 804 36.55 20.55 41.73
N ASN A 805 36.36 21.77 41.21
CA ASN A 805 36.51 22.14 39.79
C ASN A 805 35.50 21.53 38.79
N GLU A 806 34.46 20.84 39.24
CA GLU A 806 33.46 20.21 38.37
C GLU A 806 32.76 21.20 37.43
N ASN A 807 32.36 22.37 37.95
CA ASN A 807 31.72 23.43 37.15
C ASN A 807 32.64 23.93 36.02
N LEU A 808 33.94 23.96 36.27
CA LEU A 808 34.93 24.39 35.29
C LEU A 808 35.17 23.29 34.24
N ARG A 809 35.20 22.02 34.65
CA ARG A 809 35.22 20.88 33.71
C ARG A 809 34.00 20.86 32.81
N LYS A 810 32.80 21.12 33.34
CA LYS A 810 31.56 21.24 32.54
C LYS A 810 31.65 22.40 31.52
N LYS A 811 32.16 23.56 31.93
CA LYS A 811 32.38 24.70 31.03
C LYS A 811 33.37 24.37 29.92
N ILE A 812 34.49 23.73 30.25
CA ILE A 812 35.51 23.31 29.27
C ILE A 812 34.91 22.29 28.30
N ALA A 813 34.23 21.25 28.81
CA ALA A 813 33.63 20.20 27.99
C ALA A 813 32.60 20.75 26.98
N GLY A 814 31.87 21.81 27.34
CA GLY A 814 30.93 22.47 26.44
C GLY A 814 31.58 23.34 25.35
N LEU A 815 32.86 23.69 25.49
CA LEU A 815 33.53 24.64 24.59
C LEU A 815 33.87 24.03 23.22
N GLY A 816 34.28 22.77 23.18
CA GLY A 816 34.55 22.04 21.93
C GLY A 816 33.32 22.02 21.01
N PRO A 817 32.18 21.46 21.48
CA PRO A 817 30.93 21.46 20.71
C PRO A 817 30.45 22.87 20.34
N TYR A 818 30.64 23.86 21.22
CA TYR A 818 30.29 25.24 20.93
C TYR A 818 31.03 25.78 19.70
N VAL A 819 32.36 25.61 19.64
CA VAL A 819 33.17 26.07 18.50
C VAL A 819 32.77 25.35 17.22
N GLU A 820 32.62 24.03 17.27
CA GLU A 820 32.22 23.22 16.12
C GLU A 820 30.86 23.64 15.56
N HIS A 821 29.86 23.84 16.43
CA HIS A 821 28.53 24.29 16.00
C HIS A 821 28.57 25.65 15.30
N ILE A 822 29.29 26.64 15.84
CA ILE A 822 29.37 27.97 15.22
C ILE A 822 30.08 27.91 13.88
N MET A 823 31.17 27.13 13.76
CA MET A 823 31.87 26.93 12.49
C MET A 823 30.97 26.27 11.44
N ASN A 824 30.17 25.28 11.82
CA ASN A 824 29.22 24.62 10.93
C ASN A 824 28.13 25.59 10.46
N TYR A 825 27.56 26.40 11.35
CA TYR A 825 26.59 27.43 10.96
C TYR A 825 27.19 28.49 10.04
N ALA A 826 28.43 28.91 10.29
CA ALA A 826 29.14 29.86 9.43
C ALA A 826 29.37 29.30 8.02
N ASN A 827 29.82 28.04 7.92
CA ASN A 827 30.01 27.36 6.64
C ASN A 827 28.69 27.20 5.87
N TYR A 828 27.62 26.81 6.57
CA TYR A 828 26.30 26.68 5.99
C TYR A 828 25.78 28.03 5.47
N ALA A 829 25.91 29.10 6.26
CA ALA A 829 25.54 30.45 5.83
C ALA A 829 26.36 30.91 4.63
N HIS A 830 27.66 30.59 4.58
CA HIS A 830 28.52 30.92 3.45
C HIS A 830 28.06 30.23 2.16
N GLN A 831 27.70 28.94 2.21
CA GLN A 831 27.20 28.21 1.05
C GLN A 831 25.88 28.78 0.51
N ILE A 832 25.02 29.31 1.38
CA ILE A 832 23.76 29.95 0.97
C ILE A 832 24.02 31.32 0.32
N LEU A 833 24.88 32.12 0.93
CA LEU A 833 25.14 33.49 0.49
C LEU A 833 26.05 33.54 -0.74
N TYR A 834 26.90 32.53 -0.91
CA TYR A 834 27.87 32.40 -1.99
C TYR A 834 27.75 30.99 -2.58
N PRO A 835 26.65 30.69 -3.30
CA PRO A 835 26.49 29.39 -3.93
C PRO A 835 27.64 29.17 -4.92
N PRO A 836 28.23 27.96 -4.98
CA PRO A 836 29.27 27.67 -5.96
C PRO A 836 28.73 27.94 -7.37
N GLU A 837 29.53 28.61 -8.20
CA GLU A 837 29.17 28.81 -9.60
C GLU A 837 28.85 27.45 -10.23
N PRO A 838 27.80 27.36 -11.06
CA PRO A 838 27.46 26.11 -11.73
C PRO A 838 28.69 25.66 -12.53
N VAL A 839 29.17 24.45 -12.22
CA VAL A 839 30.28 23.84 -12.94
C VAL A 839 29.83 23.68 -14.40
N SER A 840 30.45 24.44 -15.30
CA SER A 840 30.16 24.49 -16.74
C SER A 840 30.53 23.20 -17.45
#